data_AF-A0A2A2K660-F1
#
_entry.id   AF-A0A2A2K660-F1
#
_cell.length_a   1.000
_cell.length_b   1.000
_cell.length_c   1.000
_cell.angle_alpha   90.00
_cell.angle_beta   90.00
_cell.angle_gamma   90.00
#
_symmetry.space_group_name_H-M   'P 1'
#
loop_
_entity.id
_entity.type
_entity.pdbx_description
1 polymer ?
#
loop_
_entity_poly.entity_id
_entity_poly.type
_entity_poly.pdbx_seq_one_letter_code
_entity_poly.pdbx_strand_id
1 'polypeptide(L)'
;MTDTTTALHEDGSLERLTIDTIRTLSMDAVQKANSGHPGTPMALAPVGYTLWSQFLRYDPSKPDWPNRDRFVLSVGHASMLLYSLIHLAGIEEIDADGNKTGRPALSLDDLKGFRQLASRTPGHPEYRHTTGVETTTGPLGAGCSNSVGMAIAERWLAARYNQGGFTLFDHDVYTLCGDGDMMEGVAAEAASLAGHLKLSNLCWIYDSNHISIEGGTDLAFDEDVGKRFEAYGWNVIHIDDANDTKAFAAAIETFKSTNDKPTFIVVHSVIGWGSPKAGSEKAHGEPLGEDNIRATKKAYGWPEDKSFYIPDGDSLPEGWDADVPEFPADEKGLATRDSGGKVLNALAAKVPWLIGGSADLAPSTKTDIKGKASFEASNYGGQNFHFGVREHGMGGVVNGMALSHLRSYGSTFLVFADYMRAPIRLSAIMELAAVWVFTHDSIGVGEDGPTHQPIEHLATLRAIPGLDTIRPGDANEVGYAWRAALEDASRPTALIFSRQAMPTLDRSKYASAEGVMKGGYVLADCDGTPDVILIATGSELHLVVEAHEKLTADGVKSRVVSLPSWYRYELQSDDYKESVLPKGVTARLAVEQAGEIGWHRFVGLEGRTITMSTFGASAPISKLQDKYGFTVDNVVKLSDLSAAGTAVWLDFVDRKFLEAKGLEKLVNEDGLTGVTSNPSIFEKAMGHGDAYDATLAAFDKANPGAATIDRYEHLAIQDIKAAAETLQPVYDRLDGKDGYVSLEVSPYIADDTDATIAEADKLWHAVGHKNLMIKIPGTVAGAPAISATIAKGINVNVTLLFALDAYIRVGEAYATGLEERVRQGQPIDHIASVASFFVSRIDTVIDKEIDRRVAEGDPEAETLKGLRGKVAIANAKMAYQWFLDFERSDRWQALAAKGAQPQRLLWASTGVKDKAYPDTLYVDTLIGRDTVNTMPPATMDAFRERGTVAETLTQDVDGARKVLADAERLGLNLTGVTDTLVLEGVASFAKAFDDLLASIAAKQPAEA
;
A
#
# COMPACT_ATOMS: atom_id res chain seq x y z
N MET A 1 -56.52 45.37 -11.28
CA MET A 1 -57.72 44.50 -11.31
C MET A 1 -58.40 44.64 -12.65
N THR A 2 -58.22 43.64 -13.49
CA THR A 2 -59.15 43.25 -14.57
C THR A 2 -59.47 41.79 -14.34
N ASP A 3 -60.71 41.38 -14.56
CA ASP A 3 -61.21 40.09 -14.11
C ASP A 3 -60.84 38.97 -15.09
N THR A 4 -60.08 37.98 -14.59
CA THR A 4 -59.74 36.76 -15.32
C THR A 4 -59.79 35.56 -14.38
N THR A 5 -60.95 35.26 -13.78
CA THR A 5 -61.23 33.89 -13.29
C THR A 5 -61.49 32.92 -14.46
N THR A 6 -60.61 32.93 -15.45
CA THR A 6 -60.33 31.77 -16.28
C THR A 6 -59.40 30.89 -15.45
N ALA A 7 -59.71 29.61 -15.25
CA ALA A 7 -58.73 28.70 -14.65
C ALA A 7 -57.49 28.58 -15.56
N LEU A 8 -56.31 28.32 -15.00
CA LEU A 8 -55.05 28.17 -15.74
C LEU A 8 -54.99 26.76 -16.35
N HIS A 9 -55.94 26.51 -17.25
CA HIS A 9 -56.47 25.22 -17.68
C HIS A 9 -56.92 25.35 -19.16
N GLU A 10 -56.91 24.31 -20.00
CA GLU A 10 -56.39 22.95 -19.83
C GLU A 10 -56.24 22.32 -21.24
N ASP A 11 -55.30 21.40 -21.43
CA ASP A 11 -55.32 20.45 -22.56
C ASP A 11 -55.28 18.98 -22.11
N GLY A 12 -55.18 18.73 -20.79
CA GLY A 12 -55.09 17.40 -20.19
C GLY A 12 -53.76 16.68 -20.44
N SER A 13 -52.73 17.36 -20.95
CA SER A 13 -51.46 16.73 -21.32
C SER A 13 -50.62 16.28 -20.12
N LEU A 14 -49.85 15.21 -20.32
CA LEU A 14 -48.80 14.78 -19.39
C LEU A 14 -47.72 15.87 -19.21
N GLU A 15 -47.48 16.69 -20.23
CA GLU A 15 -46.65 17.89 -20.17
C GLU A 15 -47.16 18.87 -19.10
N ARG A 16 -48.41 19.32 -19.21
CA ARG A 16 -48.97 20.27 -18.24
C ARG A 16 -49.06 19.68 -16.83
N LEU A 17 -49.42 18.41 -16.72
CA LEU A 17 -49.44 17.68 -15.45
C LEU A 17 -48.04 17.67 -14.79
N THR A 18 -46.97 17.43 -15.56
CA THR A 18 -45.60 17.39 -15.03
C THR A 18 -45.11 18.79 -14.64
N ILE A 19 -45.41 19.82 -15.44
CA ILE A 19 -45.10 21.23 -15.12
C ILE A 19 -45.72 21.64 -13.78
N ASP A 20 -47.01 21.35 -13.56
CA ASP A 20 -47.67 21.72 -12.31
C ASP A 20 -47.30 20.79 -11.14
N THR A 21 -46.81 19.57 -11.40
CA THR A 21 -46.14 18.73 -10.40
C THR A 21 -44.85 19.40 -9.90
N ILE A 22 -43.99 19.89 -10.81
CA ILE A 22 -42.76 20.63 -10.47
C ILE A 22 -43.07 21.88 -9.63
N ARG A 23 -44.08 22.66 -10.02
CA ARG A 23 -44.53 23.86 -9.30
C ARG A 23 -45.02 23.54 -7.89
N THR A 24 -45.86 22.51 -7.75
CA THR A 24 -46.48 22.16 -6.47
C THR A 24 -45.49 21.55 -5.50
N LEU A 25 -44.59 20.67 -5.95
CA LEU A 25 -43.44 20.21 -5.16
C LEU A 25 -42.57 21.37 -4.67
N SER A 26 -42.29 22.34 -5.55
CA SER A 26 -41.45 23.49 -5.22
C SER A 26 -42.06 24.39 -4.13
N MET A 27 -43.33 24.78 -4.26
CA MET A 27 -43.97 25.63 -3.23
C MET A 27 -44.27 24.87 -1.93
N ASP A 28 -44.63 23.58 -2.00
CA ASP A 28 -44.90 22.77 -0.80
C ASP A 28 -43.63 22.52 0.02
N ALA A 29 -42.48 22.31 -0.62
CA ALA A 29 -41.20 22.16 0.06
C ALA A 29 -40.76 23.46 0.76
N VAL A 30 -40.80 24.60 0.05
CA VAL A 30 -40.49 25.93 0.62
C VAL A 30 -41.40 26.27 1.80
N GLN A 31 -42.71 25.97 1.68
CA GLN A 31 -43.69 26.21 2.73
C GLN A 31 -43.45 25.31 3.94
N LYS A 32 -43.21 24.00 3.74
CA LYS A 32 -42.91 23.06 4.83
C LYS A 32 -41.61 23.42 5.56
N ALA A 33 -40.59 23.86 4.84
CA ALA A 33 -39.34 24.34 5.41
C ALA A 33 -39.46 25.70 6.11
N ASN A 34 -40.56 26.42 5.88
CA ASN A 34 -40.77 27.83 6.25
C ASN A 34 -39.59 28.74 5.83
N SER A 35 -38.95 28.40 4.70
CA SER A 35 -37.70 29.00 4.22
C SER A 35 -37.46 28.61 2.77
N GLY A 36 -37.03 29.56 1.94
CA GLY A 36 -36.68 29.31 0.54
C GLY A 36 -37.41 30.22 -0.45
N HIS A 37 -37.12 30.00 -1.73
CA HIS A 37 -37.50 30.89 -2.83
C HIS A 37 -38.54 30.19 -3.72
N PRO A 38 -39.84 30.47 -3.58
CA PRO A 38 -40.87 29.78 -4.37
C PRO A 38 -41.05 30.41 -5.76
N GLY A 39 -40.76 31.71 -5.90
CA GLY A 39 -41.13 32.51 -7.07
C GLY A 39 -40.49 32.07 -8.39
N THR A 40 -39.16 32.02 -8.43
CA THR A 40 -38.42 31.62 -9.65
C THR A 40 -38.70 30.16 -10.05
N PRO A 41 -38.72 29.16 -9.13
CA PRO A 41 -39.16 27.80 -9.47
C PRO A 41 -40.57 27.71 -10.07
N MET A 42 -41.52 28.50 -9.57
CA MET A 42 -42.90 28.49 -10.08
C MET A 42 -43.00 29.11 -11.49
N ALA A 43 -42.22 30.15 -11.75
CA ALA A 43 -42.16 30.83 -13.04
C ALA A 43 -41.46 29.96 -14.11
N LEU A 44 -40.30 29.38 -13.78
CA LEU A 44 -39.45 28.65 -14.72
C LEU A 44 -39.75 27.14 -14.82
N ALA A 45 -40.76 26.62 -14.12
CA ALA A 45 -41.17 25.22 -14.25
C ALA A 45 -41.48 24.75 -15.70
N PRO A 46 -42.12 25.55 -16.59
CA PRO A 46 -42.32 25.16 -17.99
C PRO A 46 -40.98 25.08 -18.76
N VAL A 47 -40.13 26.11 -18.62
CA VAL A 47 -38.77 26.15 -19.20
C VAL A 47 -37.94 24.95 -18.76
N GLY A 48 -37.94 24.64 -17.46
CA GLY A 48 -37.26 23.49 -16.88
C GLY A 48 -37.79 22.17 -17.42
N TYR A 49 -39.12 21.97 -17.44
CA TYR A 49 -39.75 20.78 -17.99
C TYR A 49 -39.41 20.59 -19.48
N THR A 50 -39.64 21.59 -20.33
CA THR A 50 -39.44 21.47 -21.79
C THR A 50 -37.99 21.15 -22.10
N LEU A 51 -37.04 21.78 -21.41
CA LEU A 51 -35.63 21.42 -21.52
C LEU A 51 -35.38 19.97 -21.08
N TRP A 52 -35.73 19.60 -19.85
CA TRP A 52 -35.44 18.28 -19.26
C TRP A 52 -36.25 17.10 -19.82
N SER A 53 -37.28 17.32 -20.64
CA SER A 53 -38.10 16.26 -21.24
C SER A 53 -38.00 16.17 -22.77
N GLN A 54 -37.52 17.21 -23.46
CA GLN A 54 -37.52 17.26 -24.93
C GLN A 54 -36.13 17.55 -25.54
N PHE A 55 -35.24 18.27 -24.86
CA PHE A 55 -34.00 18.80 -25.46
C PHE A 55 -32.71 18.47 -24.73
N LEU A 56 -32.74 18.34 -23.40
CA LEU A 56 -31.58 18.03 -22.57
C LEU A 56 -31.21 16.57 -22.78
N ARG A 57 -30.09 16.30 -23.44
CA ARG A 57 -29.61 14.94 -23.69
C ARG A 57 -28.87 14.40 -22.47
N TYR A 58 -29.58 13.82 -21.49
CA TYR A 58 -29.03 13.11 -20.33
C TYR A 58 -29.64 11.70 -20.21
N ASP A 59 -29.19 10.96 -19.21
CA ASP A 59 -29.75 9.68 -18.79
C ASP A 59 -29.88 9.72 -17.25
N PRO A 60 -31.04 9.42 -16.65
CA PRO A 60 -31.21 9.45 -15.20
C PRO A 60 -30.28 8.52 -14.43
N SER A 61 -29.88 7.43 -15.06
CA SER A 61 -28.91 6.48 -14.53
C SER A 61 -27.46 6.90 -14.83
N LYS A 62 -27.23 7.88 -15.74
CA LYS A 62 -25.94 8.57 -15.97
C LYS A 62 -25.90 10.07 -15.59
N PRO A 63 -26.12 10.47 -14.32
CA PRO A 63 -26.08 11.89 -13.95
C PRO A 63 -24.72 12.59 -14.11
N ASP A 64 -23.63 11.87 -14.44
CA ASP A 64 -22.28 12.37 -14.74
C ASP A 64 -21.83 12.20 -16.22
N TRP A 65 -22.63 11.57 -17.10
CA TRP A 65 -22.20 11.16 -18.45
C TRP A 65 -21.41 12.25 -19.20
N PRO A 66 -20.14 12.02 -19.61
CA PRO A 66 -19.28 13.09 -20.12
C PRO A 66 -19.79 13.85 -21.37
N ASN A 67 -20.64 13.25 -22.21
CA ASN A 67 -21.25 13.89 -23.39
C ASN A 67 -22.77 14.10 -23.22
N ARG A 68 -23.28 14.12 -21.97
CA ARG A 68 -24.62 14.62 -21.68
C ARG A 68 -24.67 16.13 -21.87
N ASP A 69 -25.83 16.66 -22.22
CA ASP A 69 -26.03 18.11 -22.17
C ASP A 69 -25.97 18.59 -20.72
N ARG A 70 -25.22 19.66 -20.46
CA ARG A 70 -25.02 20.18 -19.09
C ARG A 70 -26.11 21.18 -18.74
N PHE A 71 -26.66 21.08 -17.52
CA PHE A 71 -27.66 22.00 -16.99
C PHE A 71 -27.15 22.72 -15.74
N VAL A 72 -26.88 24.03 -15.87
CA VAL A 72 -26.39 24.86 -14.78
C VAL A 72 -27.50 25.81 -14.30
N LEU A 73 -27.88 25.70 -13.02
CA LEU A 73 -28.81 26.63 -12.37
C LEU A 73 -28.00 27.77 -11.70
N SER A 74 -27.59 28.79 -12.46
CA SER A 74 -26.82 29.94 -11.92
C SER A 74 -27.63 30.72 -10.89
N VAL A 75 -28.94 30.86 -11.11
CA VAL A 75 -29.96 31.26 -10.12
C VAL A 75 -30.17 30.19 -9.04
N GLY A 76 -29.11 29.87 -8.30
CA GLY A 76 -29.09 28.81 -7.28
C GLY A 76 -30.10 29.03 -6.14
N HIS A 77 -30.63 30.24 -5.96
CA HIS A 77 -31.72 30.48 -5.01
C HIS A 77 -32.97 29.66 -5.36
N ALA A 78 -33.19 29.37 -6.64
CA ALA A 78 -34.29 28.57 -7.18
C ALA A 78 -34.11 27.04 -7.05
N SER A 79 -33.33 26.56 -6.07
CA SER A 79 -32.89 25.16 -5.93
C SER A 79 -34.01 24.10 -6.03
N MET A 80 -35.22 24.39 -5.50
CA MET A 80 -36.36 23.47 -5.58
C MET A 80 -36.84 23.15 -7.01
N LEU A 81 -36.56 24.00 -8.00
CA LEU A 81 -36.82 23.68 -9.41
C LEU A 81 -35.98 22.46 -9.84
N LEU A 82 -34.67 22.55 -9.61
CA LEU A 82 -33.70 21.51 -9.94
C LEU A 82 -33.96 20.24 -9.10
N TYR A 83 -34.25 20.37 -7.81
CA TYR A 83 -34.59 19.21 -6.96
C TYR A 83 -35.87 18.50 -7.39
N SER A 84 -36.90 19.24 -7.83
CA SER A 84 -38.12 18.63 -8.39
C SER A 84 -37.84 17.90 -9.71
N LEU A 85 -37.00 18.46 -10.58
CA LEU A 85 -36.58 17.83 -11.84
C LEU A 85 -35.74 16.56 -11.60
N ILE A 86 -34.74 16.62 -10.71
CA ILE A 86 -33.91 15.48 -10.30
C ILE A 86 -34.77 14.33 -9.76
N HIS A 87 -35.76 14.65 -8.92
CA HIS A 87 -36.65 13.64 -8.36
C HIS A 87 -37.56 13.01 -9.44
N LEU A 88 -38.22 13.83 -10.26
CA LEU A 88 -39.19 13.36 -11.26
C LEU A 88 -38.54 12.66 -12.46
N ALA A 89 -37.30 13.01 -12.81
CA ALA A 89 -36.52 12.29 -13.80
C ALA A 89 -36.04 10.91 -13.30
N GLY A 90 -36.17 10.61 -12.00
CA GLY A 90 -35.69 9.36 -11.41
C GLY A 90 -34.16 9.28 -11.40
N ILE A 91 -33.47 10.42 -11.25
CA ILE A 91 -32.00 10.45 -11.19
C ILE A 91 -31.51 9.50 -10.09
N GLU A 92 -30.60 8.59 -10.43
CA GLU A 92 -29.99 7.67 -9.47
C GLU A 92 -28.99 8.41 -8.58
N GLU A 93 -28.94 8.13 -7.28
CA GLU A 93 -28.05 8.84 -6.35
C GLU A 93 -26.59 8.52 -6.64
N ILE A 94 -25.83 9.55 -6.97
CA ILE A 94 -24.36 9.66 -6.92
C ILE A 94 -24.02 10.42 -5.61
N ASP A 95 -23.41 9.75 -4.62
CA ASP A 95 -23.14 10.28 -3.27
C ASP A 95 -21.96 11.30 -3.18
N ALA A 96 -21.33 11.47 -2.02
CA ALA A 96 -20.21 12.41 -1.83
C ALA A 96 -18.89 11.91 -2.44
N ASP A 97 -18.61 10.63 -2.26
CA ASP A 97 -17.74 9.84 -3.14
C ASP A 97 -18.60 9.38 -4.34
N GLY A 98 -19.49 10.22 -4.88
CA GLY A 98 -20.30 10.05 -6.09
C GLY A 98 -21.07 8.72 -6.32
N ASN A 99 -21.15 7.82 -5.35
CA ASN A 99 -21.50 6.43 -5.61
C ASN A 99 -22.99 6.22 -5.95
N LYS A 100 -23.31 5.45 -7.02
CA LYS A 100 -24.65 4.90 -7.35
C LYS A 100 -25.23 4.07 -6.20
N THR A 101 -25.90 4.69 -5.24
CA THR A 101 -26.40 3.97 -4.05
C THR A 101 -27.60 3.05 -4.31
N GLY A 102 -27.99 2.84 -5.58
CA GLY A 102 -29.18 2.08 -5.99
C GLY A 102 -30.52 2.70 -5.57
N ARG A 103 -30.51 3.95 -5.08
CA ARG A 103 -31.66 4.73 -4.65
C ARG A 103 -31.82 5.96 -5.53
N PRO A 104 -33.01 6.57 -5.63
CA PRO A 104 -33.13 7.88 -6.25
C PRO A 104 -32.33 8.93 -5.47
N ALA A 105 -31.61 9.79 -6.19
CA ALA A 105 -30.84 10.93 -5.70
C ALA A 105 -31.60 11.76 -4.68
N LEU A 106 -32.87 12.00 -5.00
CA LEU A 106 -33.86 12.61 -4.13
C LEU A 106 -35.08 11.70 -4.13
N SER A 107 -35.49 11.27 -2.94
CA SER A 107 -36.81 10.68 -2.72
C SER A 107 -37.85 11.78 -2.45
N LEU A 108 -39.13 11.40 -2.44
CA LEU A 108 -40.20 12.30 -2.05
C LEU A 108 -40.11 12.71 -0.56
N ASP A 109 -39.38 11.95 0.26
CA ASP A 109 -39.09 12.32 1.66
C ASP A 109 -37.88 13.26 1.77
N ASP A 110 -36.95 13.26 0.82
CA ASP A 110 -35.87 14.26 0.72
C ASP A 110 -36.41 15.63 0.29
N LEU A 111 -37.39 15.68 -0.63
CA LEU A 111 -38.09 16.93 -0.96
C LEU A 111 -38.89 17.47 0.25
N LYS A 112 -39.50 16.57 1.04
CA LYS A 112 -40.10 16.91 2.34
C LYS A 112 -39.04 17.31 3.39
N GLY A 113 -37.75 17.08 3.14
CA GLY A 113 -36.62 17.43 4.00
C GLY A 113 -35.95 18.75 3.65
N PHE A 114 -36.47 19.53 2.68
CA PHE A 114 -35.85 20.77 2.20
C PHE A 114 -35.38 21.70 3.32
N ARG A 115 -34.12 22.17 3.19
CA ARG A 115 -33.41 23.06 4.12
C ARG A 115 -33.27 22.54 5.56
N GLN A 116 -33.55 21.27 5.84
CA GLN A 116 -33.32 20.69 7.16
C GLN A 116 -31.87 20.22 7.33
N LEU A 117 -31.42 20.11 8.59
CA LEU A 117 -30.06 19.66 8.91
C LEU A 117 -29.81 18.25 8.34
N ALA A 118 -28.68 18.08 7.63
CA ALA A 118 -28.29 16.85 6.93
C ALA A 118 -29.27 16.36 5.83
N SER A 119 -30.19 17.20 5.36
CA SER A 119 -31.02 16.91 4.17
C SER A 119 -30.20 16.95 2.87
N ARG A 120 -30.62 16.18 1.87
CA ARG A 120 -30.06 16.18 0.50
C ARG A 120 -30.53 17.35 -0.37
N THR A 121 -31.35 18.21 0.21
CA THR A 121 -32.05 19.33 -0.42
C THR A 121 -31.69 20.65 0.30
N PRO A 122 -30.42 21.06 0.29
CA PRO A 122 -29.92 22.23 1.00
C PRO A 122 -30.46 23.56 0.44
N GLY A 123 -29.95 24.68 0.98
CA GLY A 123 -30.45 26.02 0.67
C GLY A 123 -30.32 26.43 -0.79
N HIS A 124 -29.24 25.99 -1.44
CA HIS A 124 -28.84 26.24 -2.82
C HIS A 124 -28.22 24.95 -3.39
N PRO A 125 -28.09 24.75 -4.72
CA PRO A 125 -27.50 23.54 -5.28
C PRO A 125 -26.04 23.38 -4.85
N GLU A 126 -25.73 22.25 -4.22
CA GLU A 126 -24.38 21.91 -3.77
C GLU A 126 -23.92 20.65 -4.52
N TYR A 127 -22.94 20.83 -5.42
CA TYR A 127 -22.36 19.76 -6.24
C TYR A 127 -21.77 18.66 -5.35
N ARG A 128 -22.19 17.40 -5.59
CA ARG A 128 -21.92 16.20 -4.77
C ARG A 128 -22.59 16.11 -3.39
N HIS A 129 -23.31 17.15 -2.97
CA HIS A 129 -24.25 17.02 -1.84
C HIS A 129 -25.65 16.64 -2.34
N THR A 130 -26.01 17.08 -3.56
CA THR A 130 -27.16 16.57 -4.31
C THR A 130 -26.69 16.10 -5.70
N THR A 131 -27.03 14.87 -6.08
CA THR A 131 -26.80 14.36 -7.44
C THR A 131 -27.59 15.14 -8.49
N GLY A 132 -27.10 15.22 -9.72
CA GLY A 132 -27.78 15.94 -10.82
C GLY A 132 -27.64 17.46 -10.75
N VAL A 133 -26.96 17.97 -9.72
CA VAL A 133 -26.40 19.32 -9.68
C VAL A 133 -25.05 19.30 -10.40
N GLU A 134 -24.91 20.05 -11.50
CA GLU A 134 -23.66 20.12 -12.29
C GLU A 134 -22.52 20.90 -11.60
N THR A 135 -22.87 21.91 -10.80
CA THR A 135 -21.92 22.81 -10.16
C THR A 135 -22.59 23.50 -8.97
N THR A 136 -21.83 23.83 -7.91
CA THR A 136 -22.37 24.54 -6.76
C THR A 136 -22.70 25.98 -7.15
N THR A 137 -23.94 26.41 -6.88
CA THR A 137 -24.41 27.77 -7.19
C THR A 137 -25.13 28.39 -5.99
N GLY A 138 -25.40 29.69 -6.05
CA GLY A 138 -25.84 30.49 -4.89
C GLY A 138 -25.14 31.85 -4.87
N PRO A 139 -23.79 31.89 -4.95
CA PRO A 139 -23.09 33.04 -5.50
C PRO A 139 -23.51 33.23 -6.95
N LEU A 140 -24.02 34.42 -7.27
CA LEU A 140 -24.51 34.77 -8.61
C LEU A 140 -23.34 34.98 -9.59
N GLY A 141 -23.62 34.88 -10.89
CA GLY A 141 -22.64 34.97 -11.97
C GLY A 141 -21.70 33.75 -12.10
N ALA A 142 -21.48 33.01 -11.02
CA ALA A 142 -20.55 31.86 -10.99
C ALA A 142 -21.00 30.70 -11.89
N GLY A 143 -22.30 30.37 -11.91
CA GLY A 143 -22.85 29.33 -12.79
C GLY A 143 -22.68 29.69 -14.26
N CYS A 144 -23.02 30.93 -14.60
CA CYS A 144 -22.70 31.57 -15.89
C CYS A 144 -21.22 31.37 -16.28
N SER A 145 -20.25 31.79 -15.46
CA SER A 145 -18.82 31.60 -15.81
C SER A 145 -18.41 30.13 -15.95
N ASN A 146 -18.94 29.23 -15.11
CA ASN A 146 -18.63 27.79 -15.16
C ASN A 146 -19.12 27.16 -16.47
N SER A 147 -20.31 27.56 -16.95
CA SER A 147 -20.89 27.08 -18.20
C SER A 147 -20.06 27.42 -19.44
N VAL A 148 -19.42 28.59 -19.47
CA VAL A 148 -18.51 28.98 -20.56
C VAL A 148 -17.31 28.05 -20.59
N GLY A 149 -16.75 27.70 -19.43
CA GLY A 149 -15.70 26.69 -19.32
C GLY A 149 -16.12 25.32 -19.86
N MET A 150 -17.34 24.87 -19.53
CA MET A 150 -17.92 23.63 -20.06
C MET A 150 -18.07 23.68 -21.60
N ALA A 151 -18.54 24.81 -22.14
CA ALA A 151 -18.77 24.94 -23.57
C ALA A 151 -17.47 25.04 -24.39
N ILE A 152 -16.44 25.73 -23.88
CA ILE A 152 -15.07 25.71 -24.45
C ILE A 152 -14.54 24.28 -24.48
N ALA A 153 -14.73 23.53 -23.38
CA ALA A 153 -14.25 22.15 -23.29
C ALA A 153 -14.90 21.26 -24.36
N GLU A 154 -16.23 21.31 -24.54
CA GLU A 154 -16.88 20.55 -25.61
C GLU A 154 -16.37 20.98 -27.00
N ARG A 155 -16.33 22.28 -27.34
CA ARG A 155 -15.96 22.69 -28.70
C ARG A 155 -14.54 22.28 -29.05
N TRP A 156 -13.64 22.28 -28.05
CA TRP A 156 -12.30 21.72 -28.18
C TRP A 156 -12.32 20.21 -28.37
N LEU A 157 -13.03 19.47 -27.51
CA LEU A 157 -13.15 18.01 -27.60
C LEU A 157 -13.74 17.57 -28.95
N ALA A 158 -14.79 18.25 -29.42
CA ALA A 158 -15.45 18.02 -30.70
C ALA A 158 -14.49 18.24 -31.87
N ALA A 159 -13.88 19.42 -31.98
CA ALA A 159 -12.92 19.73 -33.05
C ALA A 159 -11.66 18.83 -33.02
N ARG A 160 -11.34 18.24 -31.85
CA ARG A 160 -10.15 17.42 -31.64
C ARG A 160 -10.35 15.92 -31.91
N TYR A 161 -11.53 15.39 -31.58
CA TYR A 161 -11.82 13.95 -31.57
C TYR A 161 -12.92 13.53 -32.54
N ASN A 162 -13.78 14.44 -32.99
CA ASN A 162 -14.67 14.14 -34.11
C ASN A 162 -13.81 13.93 -35.37
N GLN A 163 -14.18 12.92 -36.16
CA GLN A 163 -13.51 12.53 -37.40
C GLN A 163 -14.58 12.36 -38.49
N GLY A 164 -14.19 12.21 -39.76
CA GLY A 164 -15.16 12.11 -40.86
C GLY A 164 -16.17 10.96 -40.68
N GLY A 165 -17.40 11.28 -40.29
CA GLY A 165 -18.47 10.32 -40.01
C GLY A 165 -18.59 9.86 -38.54
N PHE A 166 -17.77 10.39 -37.63
CA PHE A 166 -17.74 10.03 -36.21
C PHE A 166 -17.83 11.30 -35.34
N THR A 167 -18.92 11.43 -34.58
CA THR A 167 -19.11 12.48 -33.58
C THR A 167 -19.01 11.86 -32.18
N LEU A 168 -18.03 12.32 -31.40
CA LEU A 168 -17.79 11.88 -30.02
C LEU A 168 -18.18 12.95 -29.00
N PHE A 169 -18.08 14.22 -29.39
CA PHE A 169 -18.50 15.36 -28.58
C PHE A 169 -19.30 16.33 -29.44
N ASP A 170 -20.46 16.68 -28.93
CA ASP A 170 -21.52 17.47 -29.57
C ASP A 170 -22.59 17.91 -28.54
N HIS A 171 -22.22 17.96 -27.25
CA HIS A 171 -23.16 18.28 -26.17
C HIS A 171 -23.29 19.78 -25.95
N ASP A 172 -24.50 20.18 -25.59
CA ASP A 172 -24.81 21.57 -25.31
C ASP A 172 -24.74 21.87 -23.82
N VAL A 173 -24.53 23.14 -23.51
CA VAL A 173 -24.46 23.66 -22.14
C VAL A 173 -25.56 24.69 -21.97
N TYR A 174 -26.58 24.33 -21.20
CA TYR A 174 -27.71 25.19 -20.87
C TYR A 174 -27.53 25.79 -19.49
N THR A 175 -27.72 27.09 -19.37
CA THR A 175 -27.59 27.81 -18.10
C THR A 175 -28.83 28.64 -17.83
N LEU A 176 -29.56 28.36 -16.75
CA LEU A 176 -30.56 29.27 -16.23
C LEU A 176 -29.87 30.33 -15.37
N CYS A 177 -30.07 31.60 -15.73
CA CYS A 177 -29.53 32.77 -15.06
C CYS A 177 -30.62 33.85 -14.91
N GLY A 178 -30.41 34.85 -14.07
CA GLY A 178 -31.39 35.91 -13.77
C GLY A 178 -30.74 37.28 -13.64
N ASP A 179 -31.53 38.30 -13.28
CA ASP A 179 -31.07 39.70 -13.27
C ASP A 179 -29.77 39.89 -12.48
N GLY A 180 -29.66 39.24 -11.31
CA GLY A 180 -28.46 39.28 -10.46
C GLY A 180 -27.23 38.55 -11.02
N ASP A 181 -27.39 37.53 -11.86
CA ASP A 181 -26.24 36.96 -12.61
C ASP A 181 -25.74 37.95 -13.67
N MET A 182 -26.63 38.73 -14.27
CA MET A 182 -26.30 39.66 -15.35
C MET A 182 -25.66 40.96 -14.83
N MET A 183 -25.92 41.34 -13.58
CA MET A 183 -25.20 42.40 -12.85
C MET A 183 -23.75 42.02 -12.53
N GLU A 184 -23.45 40.72 -12.33
CA GLU A 184 -22.15 40.26 -11.86
C GLU A 184 -21.06 40.33 -12.94
N GLY A 185 -19.95 41.01 -12.61
CA GLY A 185 -18.87 41.29 -13.56
C GLY A 185 -18.22 40.03 -14.15
N VAL A 186 -18.17 38.95 -13.38
CA VAL A 186 -17.62 37.65 -13.82
C VAL A 186 -18.45 37.02 -14.95
N ALA A 187 -19.78 37.25 -14.97
CA ALA A 187 -20.64 36.80 -16.06
C ALA A 187 -20.42 37.65 -17.32
N ALA A 188 -20.19 38.97 -17.17
CA ALA A 188 -19.88 39.87 -18.28
C ALA A 188 -18.53 39.52 -18.95
N GLU A 189 -17.49 39.22 -18.17
CA GLU A 189 -16.19 38.75 -18.67
C GLU A 189 -16.32 37.40 -19.40
N ALA A 190 -17.01 36.44 -18.79
CA ALA A 190 -17.23 35.12 -19.40
C ALA A 190 -18.08 35.21 -20.68
N ALA A 191 -19.10 36.08 -20.73
CA ALA A 191 -19.89 36.32 -21.91
C ALA A 191 -19.07 36.96 -23.05
N SER A 192 -18.23 37.94 -22.74
CA SER A 192 -17.32 38.54 -23.73
C SER A 192 -16.35 37.51 -24.31
N LEU A 193 -15.85 36.57 -23.51
CA LEU A 193 -14.97 35.50 -23.97
C LEU A 193 -15.72 34.47 -24.85
N ALA A 194 -16.91 34.06 -24.44
CA ALA A 194 -17.72 33.08 -25.17
C ALA A 194 -18.15 33.55 -26.56
N GLY A 195 -18.53 34.83 -26.68
CA GLY A 195 -18.87 35.46 -27.95
C GLY A 195 -17.66 35.60 -28.87
N HIS A 196 -16.51 36.02 -28.32
CA HIS A 196 -15.23 36.04 -29.05
C HIS A 196 -14.81 34.65 -29.57
N LEU A 197 -14.96 33.61 -28.75
CA LEU A 197 -14.64 32.22 -29.09
C LEU A 197 -15.72 31.50 -29.92
N LYS A 198 -16.87 32.15 -30.18
CA LYS A 198 -17.95 31.62 -31.03
C LYS A 198 -18.49 30.25 -30.57
N LEU A 199 -18.68 30.09 -29.26
CA LEU A 199 -19.13 28.85 -28.60
C LEU A 199 -20.60 28.49 -28.89
N SER A 200 -20.88 28.00 -30.09
CA SER A 200 -22.24 27.69 -30.58
C SER A 200 -23.01 26.59 -29.85
N ASN A 201 -22.39 25.92 -28.87
CA ASN A 201 -23.01 24.95 -27.97
C ASN A 201 -23.41 25.55 -26.60
N LEU A 202 -23.18 26.86 -26.39
CA LEU A 202 -23.57 27.53 -25.17
C LEU A 202 -24.92 28.21 -25.34
N CYS A 203 -25.88 27.81 -24.50
CA CYS A 203 -27.18 28.44 -24.37
C CYS A 203 -27.33 29.03 -22.95
N TRP A 204 -27.37 30.35 -22.85
CA TRP A 204 -27.78 31.03 -21.62
C TRP A 204 -29.25 31.40 -21.75
N ILE A 205 -30.03 31.04 -20.75
CA ILE A 205 -31.48 31.25 -20.66
C ILE A 205 -31.68 32.19 -19.47
N TYR A 206 -32.02 33.43 -19.76
CA TYR A 206 -32.08 34.54 -18.81
C TYR A 206 -33.52 34.80 -18.39
N ASP A 207 -33.81 34.52 -17.11
CA ASP A 207 -35.04 34.88 -16.41
C ASP A 207 -35.09 36.40 -16.19
N SER A 208 -35.58 37.11 -17.21
CA SER A 208 -35.74 38.57 -17.25
C SER A 208 -37.08 38.94 -16.60
N ASN A 209 -37.15 38.76 -15.28
CA ASN A 209 -38.35 38.98 -14.49
C ASN A 209 -38.41 40.38 -13.83
N HIS A 210 -37.32 41.16 -13.92
CA HIS A 210 -37.18 42.53 -13.44
C HIS A 210 -37.29 42.71 -11.92
N ILE A 211 -37.09 41.65 -11.12
CA ILE A 211 -37.17 41.68 -9.65
C ILE A 211 -35.89 41.13 -9.00
N SER A 212 -35.16 42.04 -8.37
CA SER A 212 -34.05 41.76 -7.47
C SER A 212 -34.52 41.55 -6.02
N ILE A 213 -33.59 41.28 -5.10
CA ILE A 213 -33.86 41.17 -3.66
C ILE A 213 -34.35 42.51 -3.06
N GLU A 214 -33.87 43.66 -3.55
CA GLU A 214 -34.24 44.98 -3.01
C GLU A 214 -35.52 45.58 -3.66
N GLY A 215 -36.04 44.95 -4.71
CA GLY A 215 -37.19 45.42 -5.48
C GLY A 215 -36.94 45.36 -6.99
N GLY A 216 -37.56 46.27 -7.74
CA GLY A 216 -37.40 46.38 -9.19
C GLY A 216 -35.93 46.57 -9.60
N THR A 217 -35.53 46.00 -10.73
CA THR A 217 -34.15 46.12 -11.23
C THR A 217 -33.79 47.55 -11.62
N ASP A 218 -34.76 48.41 -11.92
CA ASP A 218 -34.59 49.84 -12.22
C ASP A 218 -33.90 50.65 -11.10
N LEU A 219 -33.79 50.08 -9.89
CA LEU A 219 -33.02 50.64 -8.77
C LEU A 219 -31.50 50.59 -8.98
N ALA A 220 -30.97 49.64 -9.76
CA ALA A 220 -29.53 49.39 -9.88
C ALA A 220 -29.05 48.80 -11.23
N PHE A 221 -29.97 48.40 -12.12
CA PHE A 221 -29.69 47.63 -13.33
C PHE A 221 -30.73 47.96 -14.42
N ASP A 222 -30.49 49.08 -15.12
CA ASP A 222 -31.33 49.64 -16.20
C ASP A 222 -30.71 49.49 -17.60
N GLU A 223 -29.63 48.70 -17.72
CA GLU A 223 -28.92 48.48 -18.97
C GLU A 223 -29.61 47.50 -19.93
N ASP A 224 -29.36 47.68 -21.23
CA ASP A 224 -29.87 46.81 -22.28
C ASP A 224 -28.99 45.54 -22.39
N VAL A 225 -29.28 44.56 -21.52
CA VAL A 225 -28.57 43.28 -21.45
C VAL A 225 -28.52 42.58 -22.81
N GLY A 226 -29.62 42.63 -23.58
CA GLY A 226 -29.67 42.08 -24.94
C GLY A 226 -28.59 42.70 -25.84
N LYS A 227 -28.56 44.03 -25.96
CA LYS A 227 -27.53 44.73 -26.75
C LYS A 227 -26.10 44.53 -26.21
N ARG A 228 -25.92 44.35 -24.90
CA ARG A 228 -24.60 44.00 -24.33
C ARG A 228 -24.13 42.62 -24.85
N PHE A 229 -25.02 41.63 -24.91
CA PHE A 229 -24.69 40.30 -25.45
C PHE A 229 -24.53 40.31 -26.98
N GLU A 230 -25.33 41.09 -27.72
CA GLU A 230 -25.09 41.36 -29.15
C GLU A 230 -23.68 41.96 -29.38
N ALA A 231 -23.28 42.93 -28.55
CA ALA A 231 -21.96 43.56 -28.64
C ALA A 231 -20.79 42.63 -28.29
N TYR A 232 -21.01 41.63 -27.42
CA TYR A 232 -20.07 40.52 -27.22
C TYR A 232 -20.05 39.50 -28.38
N GLY A 233 -21.03 39.55 -29.29
CA GLY A 233 -21.10 38.70 -30.48
C GLY A 233 -22.02 37.47 -30.34
N TRP A 234 -22.93 37.45 -29.36
CA TRP A 234 -23.91 36.38 -29.16
C TRP A 234 -25.07 36.48 -30.16
N ASN A 235 -25.80 35.37 -30.32
CA ASN A 235 -27.15 35.34 -30.88
C ASN A 235 -28.13 35.69 -29.76
N VAL A 236 -28.99 36.69 -29.93
CA VAL A 236 -29.96 37.10 -28.89
C VAL A 236 -31.37 36.80 -29.37
N ILE A 237 -32.14 36.10 -28.54
CA ILE A 237 -33.54 35.71 -28.79
C ILE A 237 -34.38 36.21 -27.63
N HIS A 238 -35.55 36.79 -27.89
CA HIS A 238 -36.50 37.22 -26.86
C HIS A 238 -37.75 36.32 -26.86
N ILE A 239 -38.28 36.02 -25.67
CA ILE A 239 -39.52 35.29 -25.44
C ILE A 239 -40.35 36.08 -24.43
N ASP A 240 -41.59 36.41 -24.79
CA ASP A 240 -42.44 37.32 -24.01
C ASP A 240 -43.18 36.64 -22.83
N ASP A 241 -43.26 35.30 -22.79
CA ASP A 241 -43.86 34.52 -21.70
C ASP A 241 -43.15 33.17 -21.50
N ALA A 242 -42.56 32.96 -20.32
CA ALA A 242 -41.98 31.69 -19.87
C ALA A 242 -42.93 30.48 -19.87
N ASN A 243 -44.25 30.68 -20.01
CA ASN A 243 -45.24 29.61 -20.12
C ASN A 243 -45.45 29.08 -21.54
N ASP A 244 -45.00 29.79 -22.59
CA ASP A 244 -45.09 29.28 -23.96
C ASP A 244 -43.96 28.28 -24.22
N THR A 245 -44.20 27.02 -23.86
CA THR A 245 -43.29 25.89 -24.08
C THR A 245 -42.95 25.69 -25.56
N LYS A 246 -43.78 26.17 -26.49
CA LYS A 246 -43.55 26.06 -27.95
C LYS A 246 -42.67 27.19 -28.46
N ALA A 247 -42.83 28.41 -27.96
CA ALA A 247 -41.89 29.50 -28.21
C ALA A 247 -40.50 29.18 -27.63
N PHE A 248 -40.45 28.61 -26.41
CA PHE A 248 -39.20 28.17 -25.79
C PHE A 248 -38.55 27.01 -26.57
N ALA A 249 -39.32 25.98 -26.95
CA ALA A 249 -38.83 24.91 -27.83
C ALA A 249 -38.27 25.45 -29.16
N ALA A 250 -38.97 26.40 -29.80
CA ALA A 250 -38.51 27.02 -31.04
C ALA A 250 -37.22 27.85 -30.86
N ALA A 251 -37.02 28.48 -29.70
CA ALA A 251 -35.78 29.18 -29.38
C ALA A 251 -34.61 28.21 -29.11
N ILE A 252 -34.86 27.07 -28.47
CA ILE A 252 -33.87 26.00 -28.28
C ILE A 252 -33.51 25.34 -29.63
N GLU A 253 -34.46 25.10 -30.52
CA GLU A 253 -34.19 24.66 -31.90
C GLU A 253 -33.41 25.71 -32.70
N THR A 254 -33.72 26.99 -32.51
CA THR A 254 -32.94 28.10 -33.10
C THR A 254 -31.49 28.06 -32.59
N PHE A 255 -31.27 27.82 -31.29
CA PHE A 255 -29.95 27.58 -30.71
C PHE A 255 -29.26 26.34 -31.32
N LYS A 256 -29.90 25.16 -31.35
CA LYS A 256 -29.37 23.92 -31.98
C LYS A 256 -28.97 24.14 -33.46
N SER A 257 -29.68 25.02 -34.18
CA SER A 257 -29.35 25.39 -35.57
C SER A 257 -28.26 26.47 -35.70
N THR A 258 -27.96 27.21 -34.64
CA THR A 258 -26.99 28.32 -34.62
C THR A 258 -25.58 27.79 -34.43
N ASN A 259 -24.81 27.69 -35.52
CA ASN A 259 -23.52 26.99 -35.51
C ASN A 259 -22.29 27.90 -35.33
N ASP A 260 -22.42 29.24 -35.37
CA ASP A 260 -21.28 30.18 -35.46
C ASP A 260 -21.10 31.15 -34.28
N LYS A 261 -21.95 31.10 -33.24
CA LYS A 261 -21.87 31.93 -32.02
C LYS A 261 -22.73 31.36 -30.87
N PRO A 262 -22.44 31.66 -29.59
CA PRO A 262 -23.30 31.26 -28.46
C PRO A 262 -24.67 31.96 -28.49
N THR A 263 -25.69 31.40 -27.85
CA THR A 263 -27.07 31.95 -27.84
C THR A 263 -27.53 32.37 -26.44
N PHE A 264 -28.09 33.57 -26.34
CA PHE A 264 -28.67 34.19 -25.15
C PHE A 264 -30.17 34.34 -25.37
N ILE A 265 -30.97 33.55 -24.64
CA ILE A 265 -32.43 33.57 -24.70
C ILE A 265 -32.95 34.39 -23.53
N VAL A 266 -33.40 35.61 -23.80
CA VAL A 266 -34.08 36.49 -22.85
C VAL A 266 -35.52 36.00 -22.69
N VAL A 267 -35.84 35.40 -21.55
CA VAL A 267 -37.18 34.89 -21.24
C VAL A 267 -37.83 35.81 -20.23
N HIS A 268 -38.87 36.53 -20.64
CA HIS A 268 -39.69 37.28 -19.71
C HIS A 268 -40.58 36.33 -18.90
N SER A 269 -40.50 36.42 -17.57
CA SER A 269 -41.27 35.60 -16.65
C SER A 269 -41.93 36.47 -15.57
N VAL A 270 -42.99 35.93 -14.96
CA VAL A 270 -43.63 36.56 -13.80
C VAL A 270 -43.22 35.76 -12.56
N ILE A 271 -42.33 36.31 -11.75
CA ILE A 271 -41.87 35.67 -10.51
C ILE A 271 -43.05 35.29 -9.63
N GLY A 272 -43.16 34.01 -9.25
CA GLY A 272 -44.31 33.50 -8.48
C GLY A 272 -45.61 33.40 -9.27
N TRP A 273 -45.55 33.21 -10.59
CA TRP A 273 -46.70 32.96 -11.49
C TRP A 273 -47.78 32.08 -10.84
N GLY A 274 -49.05 32.41 -11.05
CA GLY A 274 -50.20 31.71 -10.44
C GLY A 274 -50.50 32.05 -8.97
N SER A 275 -49.55 32.64 -8.23
CA SER A 275 -49.75 33.07 -6.83
C SER A 275 -50.41 34.45 -6.72
N PRO A 276 -51.20 34.72 -5.66
CA PRO A 276 -51.58 36.09 -5.29
C PRO A 276 -50.40 37.03 -4.98
N LYS A 277 -49.17 36.51 -4.81
CA LYS A 277 -47.92 37.30 -4.69
C LYS A 277 -47.17 37.51 -6.02
N ALA A 278 -47.71 37.07 -7.16
CA ALA A 278 -46.99 37.11 -8.45
C ALA A 278 -46.52 38.52 -8.85
N GLY A 279 -45.31 38.62 -9.41
CA GLY A 279 -44.74 39.89 -9.90
C GLY A 279 -44.25 40.83 -8.81
N SER A 280 -43.88 40.31 -7.62
CA SER A 280 -43.40 41.08 -6.47
C SER A 280 -42.18 40.42 -5.83
N GLU A 281 -41.33 41.24 -5.23
CA GLU A 281 -40.23 40.87 -4.32
C GLU A 281 -40.67 39.89 -3.21
N LYS A 282 -41.95 39.92 -2.81
CA LYS A 282 -42.55 39.01 -1.82
C LYS A 282 -42.78 37.58 -2.32
N ALA A 283 -42.59 37.33 -3.62
CA ALA A 283 -42.47 35.98 -4.17
C ALA A 283 -41.02 35.48 -4.26
N HIS A 284 -40.02 36.36 -4.07
CA HIS A 284 -38.60 36.02 -4.22
C HIS A 284 -38.08 35.21 -3.03
N GLY A 285 -38.01 35.80 -1.83
CA GLY A 285 -37.23 35.27 -0.70
C GLY A 285 -37.99 34.63 0.46
N GLU A 286 -39.33 34.61 0.41
CA GLU A 286 -40.17 34.13 1.52
C GLU A 286 -41.21 33.09 1.08
N PRO A 287 -41.63 32.17 1.98
CA PRO A 287 -42.77 31.30 1.72
C PRO A 287 -44.03 32.07 1.33
N LEU A 288 -44.84 31.47 0.45
CA LEU A 288 -46.08 32.08 -0.01
C LEU A 288 -47.14 32.19 1.10
N GLY A 289 -47.16 31.24 2.04
CA GLY A 289 -48.22 31.08 3.04
C GLY A 289 -49.37 30.19 2.54
N GLU A 290 -49.95 29.42 3.47
CA GLU A 290 -50.95 28.38 3.18
C GLU A 290 -52.12 28.85 2.30
N ASP A 291 -52.72 30.00 2.61
CA ASP A 291 -53.86 30.55 1.87
C ASP A 291 -53.49 30.89 0.41
N ASN A 292 -52.29 31.42 0.19
CA ASN A 292 -51.78 31.71 -1.15
C ASN A 292 -51.44 30.43 -1.93
N ILE A 293 -50.93 29.39 -1.26
CA ILE A 293 -50.66 28.09 -1.89
C ILE A 293 -51.95 27.36 -2.25
N ARG A 294 -52.98 27.42 -1.38
CA ARG A 294 -54.33 26.91 -1.69
C ARG A 294 -54.93 27.65 -2.89
N ALA A 295 -54.85 28.97 -2.92
CA ALA A 295 -55.27 29.78 -4.07
C ALA A 295 -54.48 29.45 -5.35
N THR A 296 -53.17 29.21 -5.25
CA THR A 296 -52.30 28.82 -6.38
C THR A 296 -52.68 27.43 -6.91
N LYS A 297 -52.81 26.42 -6.03
CA LYS A 297 -53.25 25.06 -6.38
C LYS A 297 -54.62 25.11 -7.08
N LYS A 298 -55.56 25.87 -6.53
CA LYS A 298 -56.88 26.12 -7.13
C LYS A 298 -56.80 26.75 -8.53
N ALA A 299 -55.90 27.72 -8.74
CA ALA A 299 -55.71 28.36 -10.04
C ALA A 299 -55.21 27.37 -11.11
N TYR A 300 -54.41 26.37 -10.72
CA TYR A 300 -53.94 25.26 -11.57
C TYR A 300 -54.92 24.06 -11.64
N GLY A 301 -56.03 24.09 -10.90
CA GLY A 301 -56.91 22.93 -10.69
C GLY A 301 -56.27 21.77 -9.91
N TRP A 302 -55.10 21.98 -9.31
CA TRP A 302 -54.43 20.99 -8.48
C TRP A 302 -55.21 20.79 -7.16
N PRO A 303 -55.28 19.56 -6.60
CA PRO A 303 -56.04 19.32 -5.37
C PRO A 303 -55.56 20.19 -4.19
N GLU A 304 -56.41 21.14 -3.76
CA GLU A 304 -56.08 22.20 -2.78
C GLU A 304 -55.54 21.67 -1.44
N ASP A 305 -55.98 20.47 -1.02
CA ASP A 305 -55.61 19.82 0.25
C ASP A 305 -54.48 18.77 0.15
N LYS A 306 -53.90 18.51 -1.03
CA LYS A 306 -52.79 17.56 -1.19
C LYS A 306 -51.42 18.26 -1.27
N SER A 307 -50.39 17.60 -0.74
CA SER A 307 -48.98 17.97 -0.94
C SER A 307 -48.14 16.72 -1.21
N PHE A 308 -47.13 16.81 -2.11
CA PHE A 308 -46.17 15.73 -2.47
C PHE A 308 -46.80 14.42 -3.08
N TYR A 309 -46.79 14.17 -4.41
CA TYR A 309 -47.68 13.16 -5.10
C TYR A 309 -47.20 12.60 -6.50
N ILE A 310 -46.73 11.31 -6.64
CA ILE A 310 -45.86 10.71 -7.76
C ILE A 310 -45.90 9.10 -7.90
N PRO A 311 -45.28 8.35 -8.90
CA PRO A 311 -45.21 6.82 -9.12
C PRO A 311 -43.79 6.03 -9.25
N ASP A 312 -43.70 4.78 -9.86
CA ASP A 312 -42.72 3.61 -9.61
C ASP A 312 -42.11 2.71 -10.81
N GLY A 313 -41.11 1.75 -10.60
CA GLY A 313 -40.53 0.65 -11.53
C GLY A 313 -39.18 -0.07 -11.04
N ASP A 314 -38.38 -1.07 -11.59
CA ASP A 314 -38.42 -2.34 -12.46
C ASP A 314 -37.11 -3.29 -12.30
N SER A 315 -36.74 -4.34 -13.14
CA SER A 315 -35.74 -5.48 -12.82
C SER A 315 -34.85 -6.26 -13.92
N LEU A 316 -34.41 -7.57 -13.75
CA LEU A 316 -33.18 -8.30 -14.33
C LEU A 316 -33.22 -9.89 -14.66
N PRO A 317 -32.16 -10.59 -15.26
CA PRO A 317 -32.16 -12.02 -15.77
C PRO A 317 -31.36 -13.17 -15.06
N GLU A 318 -31.66 -14.43 -15.45
CA GLU A 318 -31.21 -15.74 -14.88
C GLU A 318 -30.10 -16.49 -15.67
N GLY A 319 -29.23 -17.26 -14.98
CA GLY A 319 -28.39 -18.32 -15.58
C GLY A 319 -27.13 -17.89 -16.37
N TRP A 320 -26.56 -16.72 -16.05
CA TRP A 320 -25.57 -16.03 -16.89
C TRP A 320 -24.11 -16.51 -16.77
N ASP A 321 -23.72 -17.20 -15.70
CA ASP A 321 -22.32 -17.59 -15.43
C ASP A 321 -22.00 -19.05 -15.78
N ALA A 322 -23.00 -19.85 -16.15
CA ALA A 322 -22.92 -21.32 -16.23
C ALA A 322 -21.89 -21.88 -17.23
N ASP A 323 -21.38 -21.07 -18.17
CA ASP A 323 -20.39 -21.46 -19.17
C ASP A 323 -18.94 -21.04 -18.79
N VAL A 324 -18.72 -20.45 -17.60
CA VAL A 324 -17.38 -20.05 -17.12
C VAL A 324 -16.48 -21.30 -16.96
N PRO A 325 -15.31 -21.36 -17.62
CA PRO A 325 -14.49 -22.56 -17.66
C PRO A 325 -13.75 -22.84 -16.35
N GLU A 326 -13.72 -24.11 -15.95
CA GLU A 326 -12.75 -24.67 -15.01
C GLU A 326 -11.42 -24.97 -15.71
N PHE A 327 -10.31 -24.86 -14.97
CA PHE A 327 -8.96 -25.12 -15.48
C PHE A 327 -8.32 -26.29 -14.71
N PRO A 328 -7.91 -27.39 -15.38
CA PRO A 328 -7.23 -28.50 -14.72
C PRO A 328 -5.81 -28.10 -14.28
N ALA A 329 -5.27 -28.85 -13.31
CA ALA A 329 -3.91 -28.67 -12.81
C ALA A 329 -2.88 -28.76 -13.95
N ASP A 330 -1.91 -27.84 -13.95
CA ASP A 330 -0.86 -27.74 -14.96
C ASP A 330 0.33 -26.96 -14.36
N GLU A 331 1.48 -27.63 -14.20
CA GLU A 331 2.71 -27.05 -13.64
C GLU A 331 3.22 -25.83 -14.44
N LYS A 332 3.00 -25.82 -15.76
CA LYS A 332 3.34 -24.68 -16.61
C LYS A 332 2.21 -23.65 -16.61
N GLY A 333 0.98 -24.15 -16.58
CA GLY A 333 -0.25 -23.38 -16.52
C GLY A 333 -0.35 -22.28 -17.58
N LEU A 334 -0.85 -21.12 -17.16
CA LEU A 334 -1.33 -20.07 -18.05
C LEU A 334 -1.17 -18.70 -17.40
N ALA A 335 -0.95 -17.65 -18.20
CA ALA A 335 -0.96 -16.29 -17.67
C ALA A 335 -2.40 -15.88 -17.31
N THR A 336 -2.62 -15.16 -16.20
CA THR A 336 -3.99 -14.87 -15.76
C THR A 336 -4.73 -13.91 -16.70
N ARG A 337 -4.00 -13.22 -17.59
CA ARG A 337 -4.58 -12.50 -18.74
C ARG A 337 -5.21 -13.44 -19.77
N ASP A 338 -4.56 -14.57 -20.06
CA ASP A 338 -5.01 -15.54 -21.06
C ASP A 338 -6.18 -16.41 -20.53
N SER A 339 -6.31 -16.61 -19.21
CA SER A 339 -7.54 -17.15 -18.62
C SER A 339 -8.63 -16.08 -18.51
N GLY A 340 -8.27 -14.84 -18.16
CA GLY A 340 -9.20 -13.71 -18.10
C GLY A 340 -9.90 -13.48 -19.43
N GLY A 341 -9.15 -13.52 -20.53
CA GLY A 341 -9.71 -13.48 -21.88
C GLY A 341 -10.63 -14.66 -22.22
N LYS A 342 -10.34 -15.88 -21.74
CA LYS A 342 -11.23 -17.05 -21.92
C LYS A 342 -12.54 -16.88 -21.14
N VAL A 343 -12.47 -16.45 -19.88
CA VAL A 343 -13.64 -16.27 -19.00
C VAL A 343 -14.55 -15.16 -19.50
N LEU A 344 -13.99 -14.00 -19.87
CA LEU A 344 -14.70 -12.88 -20.52
C LEU A 344 -15.51 -13.35 -21.74
N ASN A 345 -14.91 -14.21 -22.58
CA ASN A 345 -15.56 -14.72 -23.79
C ASN A 345 -16.74 -15.65 -23.52
N ALA A 346 -16.73 -16.42 -22.41
CA ALA A 346 -17.88 -17.21 -22.00
C ALA A 346 -19.03 -16.33 -21.49
N LEU A 347 -18.72 -15.34 -20.66
CA LEU A 347 -19.69 -14.43 -20.06
C LEU A 347 -20.40 -13.54 -21.10
N ALA A 348 -19.66 -13.01 -22.07
CA ALA A 348 -20.20 -12.18 -23.15
C ALA A 348 -21.04 -12.97 -24.20
N ALA A 349 -21.16 -14.29 -24.05
CA ALA A 349 -22.12 -15.11 -24.78
C ALA A 349 -23.52 -15.14 -24.11
N LYS A 350 -23.60 -14.86 -22.80
CA LYS A 350 -24.85 -14.89 -21.99
C LYS A 350 -25.35 -13.51 -21.62
N VAL A 351 -24.45 -12.56 -21.36
CA VAL A 351 -24.77 -11.17 -20.99
C VAL A 351 -24.57 -10.27 -22.22
N PRO A 352 -25.64 -9.94 -22.99
CA PRO A 352 -25.47 -9.22 -24.26
C PRO A 352 -25.07 -7.74 -24.08
N TRP A 353 -25.27 -7.16 -22.90
CA TRP A 353 -24.75 -5.84 -22.51
C TRP A 353 -23.39 -5.87 -21.82
N LEU A 354 -22.69 -7.02 -21.79
CA LEU A 354 -21.27 -7.08 -21.47
C LEU A 354 -20.48 -6.62 -22.70
N ILE A 355 -19.92 -5.41 -22.64
CA ILE A 355 -19.20 -4.78 -23.75
C ILE A 355 -17.94 -4.07 -23.24
N GLY A 356 -16.96 -3.84 -24.10
CA GLY A 356 -15.74 -3.16 -23.66
C GLY A 356 -14.57 -3.32 -24.61
N GLY A 357 -13.37 -3.01 -24.14
CA GLY A 357 -12.21 -2.94 -25.02
C GLY A 357 -10.89 -2.66 -24.33
N SER A 358 -9.95 -2.07 -25.09
CA SER A 358 -8.59 -1.80 -24.63
C SER A 358 -8.03 -0.46 -25.10
N ALA A 359 -7.05 0.05 -24.37
CA ALA A 359 -6.25 1.20 -24.76
C ALA A 359 -5.14 0.80 -25.77
N ASP A 360 -5.54 0.35 -26.97
CA ASP A 360 -4.64 -0.18 -28.03
C ASP A 360 -3.89 -1.48 -27.68
N LEU A 361 -4.33 -2.19 -26.64
CA LEU A 361 -3.59 -3.29 -26.03
C LEU A 361 -4.31 -4.65 -26.05
N ALA A 362 -5.46 -4.80 -26.70
CA ALA A 362 -6.27 -6.04 -26.68
C ALA A 362 -5.49 -7.34 -27.02
N PRO A 363 -4.55 -7.38 -27.99
CA PRO A 363 -3.72 -8.57 -28.21
C PRO A 363 -2.78 -8.92 -27.04
N SER A 364 -2.45 -7.93 -26.20
CA SER A 364 -1.56 -8.01 -25.03
C SER A 364 -2.31 -8.20 -23.71
N THR A 365 -3.48 -7.57 -23.54
CA THR A 365 -4.37 -7.69 -22.38
C THR A 365 -5.35 -8.87 -22.49
N LYS A 366 -5.53 -9.41 -23.71
CA LYS A 366 -6.38 -10.56 -24.09
C LYS A 366 -7.90 -10.30 -24.03
N THR A 367 -8.33 -9.05 -24.09
CA THR A 367 -9.74 -8.67 -23.85
C THR A 367 -10.61 -8.49 -25.10
N ASP A 368 -10.34 -9.21 -26.19
CA ASP A 368 -11.23 -9.28 -27.36
C ASP A 368 -12.36 -10.30 -27.14
N ILE A 369 -13.61 -9.89 -27.35
CA ILE A 369 -14.77 -10.79 -27.42
C ILE A 369 -14.84 -11.40 -28.83
N LYS A 370 -14.40 -12.64 -28.95
CA LYS A 370 -14.25 -13.37 -30.22
C LYS A 370 -15.60 -13.58 -30.89
N GLY A 371 -15.66 -13.36 -32.20
CA GLY A 371 -16.88 -13.50 -32.99
C GLY A 371 -17.90 -12.38 -32.82
N LYS A 372 -17.66 -11.39 -31.95
CA LYS A 372 -18.42 -10.13 -31.92
C LYS A 372 -17.68 -9.07 -32.75
N ALA A 373 -18.43 -8.16 -33.37
CA ALA A 373 -17.86 -7.10 -34.20
C ALA A 373 -17.30 -5.93 -33.35
N SER A 374 -16.39 -5.16 -33.95
CA SER A 374 -15.97 -3.85 -33.46
C SER A 374 -17.14 -2.86 -33.39
N PHE A 375 -17.11 -1.97 -32.41
CA PHE A 375 -17.95 -0.77 -32.35
C PHE A 375 -17.32 0.32 -33.24
N GLU A 376 -17.99 0.64 -34.36
CA GLU A 376 -17.51 1.55 -35.41
C GLU A 376 -18.70 2.35 -35.97
N ALA A 377 -18.49 3.49 -36.67
CA ALA A 377 -19.61 4.24 -37.27
C ALA A 377 -20.36 3.47 -38.37
N SER A 378 -19.71 2.47 -38.97
CA SER A 378 -20.27 1.45 -39.85
C SER A 378 -21.13 0.41 -39.11
N ASN A 379 -20.96 0.27 -37.79
CA ASN A 379 -21.58 -0.75 -36.95
C ASN A 379 -21.59 -0.37 -35.46
N TYR A 380 -22.58 0.43 -35.04
CA TYR A 380 -22.80 0.76 -33.62
C TYR A 380 -23.31 -0.41 -32.76
N GLY A 381 -23.60 -1.58 -33.37
CA GLY A 381 -23.98 -2.82 -32.66
C GLY A 381 -22.79 -3.70 -32.24
N GLY A 382 -21.55 -3.21 -32.40
CA GLY A 382 -20.35 -3.93 -31.96
C GLY A 382 -20.17 -3.94 -30.44
N GLN A 383 -19.51 -4.99 -29.94
CA GLN A 383 -19.22 -5.15 -28.50
C GLN A 383 -17.74 -4.94 -28.15
N ASN A 384 -16.85 -4.91 -29.15
CA ASN A 384 -15.40 -4.69 -28.98
C ASN A 384 -15.04 -3.23 -29.27
N PHE A 385 -14.42 -2.54 -28.30
CA PHE A 385 -14.08 -1.12 -28.37
C PHE A 385 -12.57 -0.91 -28.55
N HIS A 386 -12.20 -0.08 -29.53
CA HIS A 386 -10.81 0.26 -29.84
C HIS A 386 -10.50 1.68 -29.37
N PHE A 387 -10.19 1.85 -28.08
CA PHE A 387 -10.02 3.18 -27.49
C PHE A 387 -8.74 3.91 -27.94
N GLY A 388 -7.75 3.18 -28.50
CA GLY A 388 -6.39 3.68 -28.74
C GLY A 388 -5.63 3.96 -27.44
N VAL A 389 -4.37 4.39 -27.53
CA VAL A 389 -3.52 4.73 -26.35
C VAL A 389 -4.06 5.99 -25.67
N ARG A 390 -5.08 5.80 -24.82
CA ARG A 390 -5.98 6.83 -24.26
C ARG A 390 -6.60 6.36 -22.95
N GLU A 391 -5.83 5.74 -22.06
CA GLU A 391 -6.27 5.16 -20.78
C GLU A 391 -7.30 6.01 -20.03
N HIS A 392 -7.02 7.31 -19.86
CA HIS A 392 -7.92 8.25 -19.18
C HIS A 392 -9.27 8.43 -19.91
N GLY A 393 -9.23 8.52 -21.25
CA GLY A 393 -10.40 8.64 -22.09
C GLY A 393 -11.22 7.35 -22.13
N MET A 394 -10.55 6.20 -22.23
CA MET A 394 -11.16 4.88 -22.04
C MET A 394 -11.89 4.82 -20.69
N GLY A 395 -11.25 5.25 -19.60
CA GLY A 395 -11.88 5.27 -18.28
C GLY A 395 -13.16 6.11 -18.24
N GLY A 396 -13.14 7.33 -18.78
CA GLY A 396 -14.34 8.17 -18.86
C GLY A 396 -15.45 7.57 -19.71
N VAL A 397 -15.12 6.88 -20.81
CA VAL A 397 -16.11 6.21 -21.67
C VAL A 397 -16.62 4.90 -21.07
N VAL A 398 -15.81 4.14 -20.32
CA VAL A 398 -16.25 2.93 -19.62
C VAL A 398 -17.23 3.29 -18.50
N ASN A 399 -16.95 4.30 -17.68
CA ASN A 399 -17.94 4.84 -16.74
C ASN A 399 -19.20 5.27 -17.50
N GLY A 400 -18.99 6.11 -18.52
CA GLY A 400 -19.97 6.54 -19.54
C GLY A 400 -20.60 5.43 -20.38
N MET A 401 -20.37 4.15 -20.08
CA MET A 401 -21.15 3.00 -20.52
C MET A 401 -21.91 2.37 -19.35
N ALA A 402 -21.21 1.93 -18.28
CA ALA A 402 -21.78 1.26 -17.10
C ALA A 402 -23.04 1.93 -16.54
N LEU A 403 -23.02 3.26 -16.44
CA LEU A 403 -24.12 4.00 -15.82
C LEU A 403 -25.50 3.72 -16.49
N SER A 404 -25.59 3.50 -17.82
CA SER A 404 -26.85 3.22 -18.55
C SER A 404 -27.25 1.75 -18.47
N HIS A 405 -27.10 1.16 -17.28
CA HIS A 405 -27.37 -0.24 -16.99
C HIS A 405 -26.59 -1.26 -17.86
N LEU A 406 -25.50 -0.84 -18.51
CA LEU A 406 -24.59 -1.74 -19.23
C LEU A 406 -23.57 -2.37 -18.26
N ARG A 407 -22.90 -3.45 -18.68
CA ARG A 407 -21.75 -4.03 -17.96
C ARG A 407 -20.51 -3.77 -18.79
N SER A 408 -19.74 -2.75 -18.44
CA SER A 408 -18.67 -2.24 -19.31
C SER A 408 -17.27 -2.53 -18.76
N TYR A 409 -16.32 -2.86 -19.64
CA TYR A 409 -14.93 -3.04 -19.26
C TYR A 409 -13.92 -2.25 -20.10
N GLY A 410 -12.75 -1.97 -19.51
CA GLY A 410 -11.59 -1.38 -20.20
C GLY A 410 -10.28 -2.01 -19.73
N SER A 411 -9.30 -2.15 -20.63
CA SER A 411 -8.03 -2.82 -20.35
C SER A 411 -6.77 -2.07 -20.82
N THR A 412 -5.72 -2.16 -20.00
CA THR A 412 -4.36 -1.65 -20.26
C THR A 412 -3.35 -2.42 -19.38
N PHE A 413 -2.11 -1.94 -19.25
CA PHE A 413 -1.13 -2.46 -18.28
C PHE A 413 -1.34 -1.81 -16.90
N LEU A 414 -1.07 -2.54 -15.81
CA LEU A 414 -1.28 -2.04 -14.44
C LEU A 414 -0.47 -0.76 -14.16
N VAL A 415 0.74 -0.68 -14.72
CA VAL A 415 1.62 0.51 -14.63
C VAL A 415 1.04 1.75 -15.32
N PHE A 416 0.04 1.58 -16.19
CA PHE A 416 -0.69 2.67 -16.83
C PHE A 416 -2.05 2.93 -16.15
N ALA A 417 -2.40 2.20 -15.07
CA ALA A 417 -3.55 2.54 -14.24
C ALA A 417 -3.44 3.97 -13.68
N ASP A 418 -2.23 4.48 -13.43
CA ASP A 418 -2.00 5.86 -13.00
C ASP A 418 -2.49 6.91 -14.02
N TYR A 419 -2.33 6.65 -15.33
CA TYR A 419 -2.88 7.53 -16.38
C TYR A 419 -4.41 7.64 -16.32
N MET A 420 -5.08 6.63 -15.76
CA MET A 420 -6.54 6.55 -15.60
C MET A 420 -7.01 6.47 -14.15
N ARG A 421 -6.17 6.84 -13.18
CA ARG A 421 -6.53 6.77 -11.76
C ARG A 421 -7.71 7.66 -11.42
N ALA A 422 -7.87 8.79 -12.11
CA ALA A 422 -9.03 9.66 -11.94
C ALA A 422 -10.35 8.97 -12.36
N PRO A 423 -10.54 8.42 -13.57
CA PRO A 423 -11.76 7.69 -13.91
C PRO A 423 -11.94 6.35 -13.16
N ILE A 424 -10.86 5.64 -12.77
CA ILE A 424 -10.98 4.51 -11.83
C ILE A 424 -11.56 5.01 -10.51
N ARG A 425 -10.97 6.06 -9.91
CA ARG A 425 -11.51 6.68 -8.69
C ARG A 425 -12.95 7.06 -8.93
N LEU A 426 -13.29 7.77 -10.01
CA LEU A 426 -14.67 8.14 -10.38
C LEU A 426 -15.61 6.93 -10.56
N SER A 427 -15.16 5.71 -10.90
CA SER A 427 -16.05 4.53 -10.95
C SER A 427 -16.35 3.95 -9.56
N ALA A 428 -15.35 3.98 -8.68
CA ALA A 428 -15.46 3.66 -7.26
C ALA A 428 -15.95 4.87 -6.44
N ILE A 429 -16.18 5.96 -7.18
CA ILE A 429 -16.92 7.14 -6.85
C ILE A 429 -18.23 7.19 -7.65
N MET A 430 -18.69 6.08 -8.22
CA MET A 430 -20.00 6.00 -8.89
C MET A 430 -20.70 4.64 -8.69
N GLU A 431 -20.25 3.80 -7.75
CA GLU A 431 -20.72 2.41 -7.49
C GLU A 431 -21.04 1.63 -8.79
N LEU A 432 -20.25 1.88 -9.85
CA LEU A 432 -20.52 1.35 -11.18
C LEU A 432 -20.01 -0.07 -11.30
N ALA A 433 -20.81 -0.98 -11.85
CA ALA A 433 -20.36 -2.26 -12.40
C ALA A 433 -19.47 -2.09 -13.67
N ALA A 434 -18.43 -1.26 -13.55
CA ALA A 434 -17.34 -1.05 -14.48
C ALA A 434 -16.17 -1.97 -14.10
N VAL A 435 -15.70 -2.76 -15.06
CA VAL A 435 -14.64 -3.75 -14.82
C VAL A 435 -13.34 -3.27 -15.44
N TRP A 436 -12.34 -3.01 -14.61
CA TRP A 436 -11.00 -2.65 -15.05
C TRP A 436 -10.16 -3.91 -15.14
N VAL A 437 -9.67 -4.26 -16.33
CA VAL A 437 -8.76 -5.40 -16.49
C VAL A 437 -7.35 -4.91 -16.78
N PHE A 438 -6.57 -4.83 -15.71
CA PHE A 438 -5.15 -4.52 -15.75
C PHE A 438 -4.37 -5.80 -15.94
N THR A 439 -3.44 -5.78 -16.88
CA THR A 439 -2.49 -6.88 -17.07
C THR A 439 -1.07 -6.40 -16.81
N HIS A 440 -0.05 -7.27 -16.88
CA HIS A 440 1.35 -6.84 -16.70
C HIS A 440 1.54 -6.20 -15.31
N ASP A 441 1.29 -7.01 -14.28
CA ASP A 441 0.97 -6.63 -12.89
C ASP A 441 2.16 -6.42 -11.95
N SER A 442 3.39 -6.69 -12.40
CA SER A 442 4.54 -6.94 -11.53
C SER A 442 5.88 -6.71 -12.25
N ILE A 443 7.00 -6.91 -11.56
CA ILE A 443 8.32 -7.04 -12.22
C ILE A 443 8.36 -8.23 -13.22
N GLY A 444 7.37 -9.13 -13.21
CA GLY A 444 7.13 -10.15 -14.22
C GLY A 444 6.97 -9.65 -15.67
N VAL A 445 6.88 -8.33 -15.85
CA VAL A 445 7.02 -7.69 -17.17
C VAL A 445 8.40 -7.88 -17.78
N GLY A 446 9.46 -7.98 -17.00
CA GLY A 446 10.79 -8.33 -17.50
C GLY A 446 11.45 -7.22 -18.32
N GLU A 447 11.65 -7.46 -19.61
CA GLU A 447 12.59 -6.71 -20.44
C GLU A 447 12.22 -5.23 -20.66
N ASP A 448 10.93 -4.88 -20.61
CA ASP A 448 10.45 -3.50 -20.82
C ASP A 448 10.86 -2.53 -19.67
N GLY A 449 11.30 -3.07 -18.54
CA GLY A 449 11.99 -2.33 -17.47
C GLY A 449 11.10 -1.47 -16.56
N PRO A 450 11.70 -0.61 -15.71
CA PRO A 450 11.03 -0.02 -14.56
C PRO A 450 9.86 0.91 -14.91
N THR A 451 9.81 1.47 -16.12
CA THR A 451 8.69 2.29 -16.60
C THR A 451 7.45 1.48 -16.98
N HIS A 452 7.58 0.14 -17.05
CA HIS A 452 6.50 -0.79 -17.36
C HIS A 452 6.24 -1.80 -16.23
N GLN A 453 6.91 -1.66 -15.08
CA GLN A 453 6.86 -2.59 -13.96
C GLN A 453 6.16 -1.93 -12.76
N PRO A 454 4.91 -2.32 -12.44
CA PRO A 454 4.16 -1.75 -11.32
C PRO A 454 4.83 -2.05 -9.97
N ILE A 455 4.87 -1.06 -9.07
CA ILE A 455 5.39 -1.21 -7.70
C ILE A 455 4.34 -0.77 -6.68
N GLU A 456 4.08 0.53 -6.63
CA GLU A 456 3.10 1.19 -5.76
C GLU A 456 1.64 0.92 -6.16
N HIS A 457 1.41 0.46 -7.39
CA HIS A 457 0.10 0.45 -8.04
C HIS A 457 -0.96 -0.37 -7.30
N LEU A 458 -0.60 -1.51 -6.70
CA LEU A 458 -1.54 -2.32 -5.91
C LEU A 458 -2.02 -1.57 -4.66
N ALA A 459 -1.10 -0.97 -3.90
CA ALA A 459 -1.45 -0.14 -2.75
C ALA A 459 -2.25 1.11 -3.19
N THR A 460 -1.89 1.70 -4.32
CA THR A 460 -2.56 2.85 -4.95
C THR A 460 -4.03 2.56 -5.32
N LEU A 461 -4.34 1.35 -5.80
CA LEU A 461 -5.70 0.92 -6.12
C LEU A 461 -6.46 0.46 -4.86
N ARG A 462 -5.82 -0.31 -3.97
CA ARG A 462 -6.40 -0.77 -2.68
C ARG A 462 -6.79 0.38 -1.75
N ALA A 463 -6.15 1.55 -1.91
CA ALA A 463 -6.47 2.77 -1.18
C ALA A 463 -7.65 3.58 -1.76
N ILE A 464 -8.30 3.11 -2.83
CA ILE A 464 -9.52 3.72 -3.38
C ILE A 464 -10.74 3.09 -2.68
N PRO A 465 -11.54 3.84 -1.90
CA PRO A 465 -12.78 3.34 -1.32
C PRO A 465 -13.73 2.82 -2.42
N GLY A 466 -14.49 1.77 -2.13
CA GLY A 466 -15.46 1.20 -3.08
C GLY A 466 -14.89 0.36 -4.22
N LEU A 467 -13.56 0.32 -4.43
CA LEU A 467 -12.94 -0.47 -5.50
C LEU A 467 -12.60 -1.90 -5.03
N ASP A 468 -13.23 -2.92 -5.62
CA ASP A 468 -12.83 -4.31 -5.37
C ASP A 468 -11.59 -4.66 -6.21
N THR A 469 -10.40 -4.63 -5.62
CA THR A 469 -9.15 -5.01 -6.30
C THR A 469 -8.91 -6.51 -6.16
N ILE A 470 -8.99 -7.27 -7.25
CA ILE A 470 -8.80 -8.72 -7.27
C ILE A 470 -7.56 -9.09 -8.09
N ARG A 471 -6.52 -9.60 -7.43
CA ARG A 471 -5.27 -10.10 -8.04
C ARG A 471 -5.16 -11.63 -7.91
N PRO A 472 -5.84 -12.42 -8.77
CA PRO A 472 -5.91 -13.88 -8.68
C PRO A 472 -4.58 -14.57 -9.00
N GLY A 473 -4.26 -15.62 -8.23
CA GLY A 473 -3.00 -16.37 -8.31
C GLY A 473 -3.00 -17.62 -9.18
N ASP A 474 -4.14 -18.05 -9.75
CA ASP A 474 -4.18 -19.06 -10.80
C ASP A 474 -5.35 -18.85 -11.78
N ALA A 475 -5.46 -19.72 -12.78
CA ALA A 475 -6.53 -19.65 -13.78
C ALA A 475 -7.95 -19.88 -13.22
N ASN A 476 -8.10 -20.59 -12.10
CA ASN A 476 -9.40 -20.85 -11.46
C ASN A 476 -9.85 -19.67 -10.59
N GLU A 477 -8.93 -19.00 -9.89
CA GLU A 477 -9.24 -17.76 -9.16
C GLU A 477 -9.71 -16.65 -10.12
N VAL A 478 -9.18 -16.58 -11.36
CA VAL A 478 -9.67 -15.67 -12.40
C VAL A 478 -11.15 -15.92 -12.75
N GLY A 479 -11.61 -17.17 -12.71
CA GLY A 479 -13.01 -17.54 -12.94
C GLY A 479 -13.95 -16.92 -11.90
N TYR A 480 -13.58 -16.98 -10.62
CA TYR A 480 -14.34 -16.35 -9.53
C TYR A 480 -14.17 -14.83 -9.48
N ALA A 481 -13.01 -14.30 -9.84
CA ALA A 481 -12.78 -12.86 -9.91
C ALA A 481 -13.73 -12.18 -10.93
N TRP A 482 -13.96 -12.81 -12.09
CA TRP A 482 -14.95 -12.35 -13.06
C TRP A 482 -16.42 -12.52 -12.61
N ARG A 483 -16.74 -13.53 -11.79
CA ARG A 483 -18.09 -13.65 -11.20
C ARG A 483 -18.38 -12.50 -10.24
N ALA A 484 -17.45 -12.27 -9.29
CA ALA A 484 -17.50 -11.15 -8.36
C ALA A 484 -17.68 -9.79 -9.07
N ALA A 485 -17.04 -9.62 -10.23
CA ALA A 485 -17.10 -8.40 -11.05
C ALA A 485 -18.42 -8.16 -11.80
N LEU A 486 -19.34 -9.14 -11.87
CA LEU A 486 -20.61 -9.01 -12.60
C LEU A 486 -21.86 -9.20 -11.72
N GLU A 487 -21.75 -10.00 -10.65
CA GLU A 487 -22.78 -10.15 -9.61
C GLU A 487 -23.11 -8.81 -8.95
N ASP A 488 -22.08 -8.07 -8.52
CA ASP A 488 -22.25 -6.81 -7.81
C ASP A 488 -22.56 -5.69 -8.81
N ALA A 489 -23.81 -5.21 -8.79
CA ALA A 489 -24.24 -4.07 -9.59
C ALA A 489 -23.72 -2.72 -9.05
N SER A 490 -23.23 -2.71 -7.79
CA SER A 490 -23.00 -1.55 -6.92
C SER A 490 -21.53 -1.38 -6.53
N ARG A 491 -20.59 -1.63 -7.46
CA ARG A 491 -19.17 -1.22 -7.37
C ARG A 491 -18.35 -1.67 -8.59
N PRO A 492 -17.24 -0.97 -8.88
CA PRO A 492 -16.29 -1.42 -9.87
C PRO A 492 -15.38 -2.50 -9.30
N THR A 493 -14.83 -3.29 -10.21
CA THR A 493 -13.83 -4.31 -9.89
C THR A 493 -12.59 -4.09 -10.72
N ALA A 494 -11.41 -4.05 -10.08
CA ALA A 494 -10.11 -4.04 -10.74
C ALA A 494 -9.52 -5.45 -10.74
N LEU A 495 -9.64 -6.13 -11.87
CA LEU A 495 -9.07 -7.45 -12.15
C LEU A 495 -7.61 -7.26 -12.59
N ILE A 496 -6.67 -7.88 -11.86
CA ILE A 496 -5.23 -7.63 -12.00
C ILE A 496 -4.52 -8.93 -12.37
N PHE A 497 -3.94 -8.97 -13.57
CA PHE A 497 -3.47 -10.19 -14.21
C PHE A 497 -1.99 -10.17 -14.65
N SER A 498 -1.34 -11.33 -14.61
CA SER A 498 0.06 -11.51 -14.97
C SER A 498 0.36 -11.41 -16.47
N ARG A 499 1.62 -11.12 -16.81
CA ARG A 499 2.16 -11.28 -18.19
C ARG A 499 2.60 -12.72 -18.42
N GLN A 500 3.30 -13.27 -17.44
CA GLN A 500 3.94 -14.57 -17.38
C GLN A 500 2.93 -15.69 -17.11
N ALA A 501 3.21 -16.89 -17.64
CA ALA A 501 2.45 -18.08 -17.25
C ALA A 501 2.70 -18.41 -15.78
N MET A 502 1.68 -18.95 -15.12
CA MET A 502 1.70 -19.32 -13.70
C MET A 502 1.02 -20.68 -13.57
N PRO A 503 1.46 -21.57 -12.65
CA PRO A 503 0.87 -22.89 -12.49
C PRO A 503 -0.64 -22.82 -12.23
N THR A 504 -1.42 -23.72 -12.83
CA THR A 504 -2.81 -23.95 -12.38
C THR A 504 -2.76 -24.90 -11.20
N LEU A 505 -3.24 -24.46 -10.03
CA LEU A 505 -3.11 -25.23 -8.79
C LEU A 505 -4.03 -26.45 -8.79
N ASP A 506 -3.53 -27.58 -8.30
CA ASP A 506 -4.33 -28.79 -8.12
C ASP A 506 -5.35 -28.60 -6.99
N ARG A 507 -6.61 -28.36 -7.37
CA ARG A 507 -7.73 -28.18 -6.44
C ARG A 507 -8.27 -29.49 -5.83
N SER A 508 -7.58 -30.61 -6.04
CA SER A 508 -7.72 -31.83 -5.23
C SER A 508 -6.71 -31.91 -4.07
N LYS A 509 -5.60 -31.18 -4.16
CA LYS A 509 -4.61 -30.98 -3.09
C LYS A 509 -4.86 -29.69 -2.29
N TYR A 510 -5.25 -28.63 -2.98
CA TYR A 510 -5.42 -27.27 -2.44
C TYR A 510 -6.89 -26.83 -2.40
N ALA A 511 -7.23 -25.92 -1.50
CA ALA A 511 -8.61 -25.47 -1.29
C ALA A 511 -9.24 -24.81 -2.54
N SER A 512 -10.58 -24.80 -2.61
CA SER A 512 -11.34 -24.25 -3.75
C SER A 512 -11.04 -22.77 -4.04
N ALA A 513 -10.95 -22.43 -5.32
CA ALA A 513 -10.83 -21.03 -5.79
C ALA A 513 -12.07 -20.17 -5.46
N GLU A 514 -13.17 -20.76 -5.01
CA GLU A 514 -14.36 -20.06 -4.49
C GLU A 514 -14.01 -19.10 -3.34
N GLY A 515 -12.91 -19.35 -2.62
CA GLY A 515 -12.38 -18.44 -1.60
C GLY A 515 -12.08 -17.02 -2.09
N VAL A 516 -11.93 -16.79 -3.41
CA VAL A 516 -11.89 -15.44 -4.01
C VAL A 516 -13.15 -14.63 -3.67
N MET A 517 -14.32 -15.26 -3.59
CA MET A 517 -15.58 -14.59 -3.22
C MET A 517 -15.53 -14.01 -1.80
N LYS A 518 -14.67 -14.58 -0.94
CA LYS A 518 -14.35 -14.15 0.43
C LYS A 518 -13.13 -13.22 0.52
N GLY A 519 -12.43 -12.96 -0.59
CA GLY A 519 -11.27 -12.06 -0.69
C GLY A 519 -9.96 -12.62 -0.17
N GLY A 520 -10.00 -13.47 0.86
CA GLY A 520 -8.83 -14.16 1.40
C GLY A 520 -9.22 -15.46 2.08
N TYR A 521 -8.46 -16.52 1.85
CA TYR A 521 -8.76 -17.87 2.31
C TYR A 521 -7.50 -18.72 2.50
N VAL A 522 -7.60 -19.72 3.37
CA VAL A 522 -6.54 -20.74 3.55
C VAL A 522 -6.53 -21.64 2.32
N LEU A 523 -5.41 -21.64 1.59
CA LEU A 523 -5.19 -22.44 0.38
C LEU A 523 -4.59 -23.82 0.70
N ALA A 524 -3.64 -23.83 1.63
CA ALA A 524 -2.97 -25.01 2.18
C ALA A 524 -2.77 -24.80 3.69
N ASP A 525 -2.82 -25.88 4.47
CA ASP A 525 -2.83 -25.80 5.93
C ASP A 525 -2.08 -26.98 6.57
N CYS A 526 -1.87 -26.90 7.88
CA CYS A 526 -1.15 -27.89 8.68
C CYS A 526 -2.02 -28.49 9.80
N ASP A 527 -1.61 -29.63 10.37
CA ASP A 527 -2.29 -30.23 11.53
C ASP A 527 -2.09 -29.40 12.81
N GLY A 528 -3.12 -28.62 13.17
CA GLY A 528 -3.21 -27.85 14.42
C GLY A 528 -2.91 -26.35 14.20
N THR A 529 -2.18 -25.75 15.14
CA THR A 529 -1.72 -24.37 15.00
C THR A 529 -0.48 -24.31 14.09
N PRO A 530 -0.44 -23.43 13.07
CA PRO A 530 0.77 -23.21 12.27
C PRO A 530 1.86 -22.49 13.05
N ASP A 531 3.11 -22.86 12.78
CA ASP A 531 4.31 -22.17 13.25
C ASP A 531 4.57 -20.91 12.42
N VAL A 532 4.12 -20.88 11.15
CA VAL A 532 4.23 -19.74 10.24
C VAL A 532 3.05 -19.67 9.26
N ILE A 533 2.57 -18.45 8.97
CA ILE A 533 1.58 -18.20 7.90
C ILE A 533 2.24 -17.44 6.75
N LEU A 534 2.29 -18.07 5.57
CA LEU A 534 2.68 -17.45 4.32
C LEU A 534 1.44 -16.85 3.64
N ILE A 535 1.49 -15.58 3.24
CA ILE A 535 0.37 -14.85 2.63
C ILE A 535 0.83 -14.32 1.26
N ALA A 536 0.04 -14.54 0.21
CA ALA A 536 0.39 -14.07 -1.14
C ALA A 536 -0.83 -13.63 -1.96
N THR A 537 -0.56 -12.91 -3.05
CA THR A 537 -1.53 -12.59 -4.11
C THR A 537 -0.89 -12.81 -5.48
N GLY A 538 -1.71 -12.97 -6.53
CA GLY A 538 -1.22 -13.02 -7.91
C GLY A 538 -0.10 -14.03 -8.14
N SER A 539 0.94 -13.59 -8.85
CA SER A 539 2.07 -14.45 -9.23
C SER A 539 2.87 -15.00 -8.05
N GLU A 540 2.70 -14.51 -6.82
CA GLU A 540 3.48 -14.97 -5.67
C GLU A 540 2.85 -16.19 -5.00
N LEU A 541 1.62 -16.57 -5.41
CA LEU A 541 0.88 -17.68 -4.79
C LEU A 541 1.57 -19.03 -5.00
N HIS A 542 2.12 -19.31 -6.18
CA HIS A 542 2.89 -20.54 -6.40
C HIS A 542 4.20 -20.56 -5.59
N LEU A 543 4.86 -19.40 -5.46
CA LEU A 543 6.11 -19.25 -4.73
C LEU A 543 5.97 -19.58 -3.23
N VAL A 544 4.86 -19.15 -2.60
CA VAL A 544 4.56 -19.52 -1.20
C VAL A 544 4.02 -20.95 -1.06
N VAL A 545 3.41 -21.53 -2.10
CA VAL A 545 3.04 -22.95 -2.12
C VAL A 545 4.29 -23.83 -2.18
N GLU A 546 5.25 -23.54 -3.05
CA GLU A 546 6.54 -24.25 -3.11
C GLU A 546 7.34 -24.10 -1.79
N ALA A 547 7.35 -22.91 -1.20
CA ALA A 547 7.95 -22.70 0.12
C ALA A 547 7.23 -23.48 1.24
N HIS A 548 5.90 -23.57 1.20
CA HIS A 548 5.12 -24.39 2.12
C HIS A 548 5.40 -25.89 1.95
N GLU A 549 5.52 -26.40 0.72
CA GLU A 549 5.88 -27.79 0.47
C GLU A 549 7.29 -28.11 1.04
N LYS A 550 8.27 -27.21 0.83
CA LYS A 550 9.62 -27.33 1.40
C LYS A 550 9.61 -27.29 2.94
N LEU A 551 9.03 -26.25 3.53
CA LEU A 551 8.92 -26.10 4.99
C LEU A 551 8.21 -27.31 5.65
N THR A 552 7.16 -27.84 5.02
CA THR A 552 6.42 -29.01 5.53
C THR A 552 7.25 -30.29 5.42
N ALA A 553 8.06 -30.46 4.37
CA ALA A 553 9.01 -31.57 4.24
C ALA A 553 10.15 -31.49 5.29
N ASP A 554 10.58 -30.28 5.63
CA ASP A 554 11.55 -29.98 6.69
C ASP A 554 10.92 -29.99 8.10
N GLY A 555 9.61 -30.25 8.22
CA GLY A 555 8.89 -30.49 9.48
C GLY A 555 8.23 -29.27 10.13
N VAL A 556 8.30 -28.09 9.51
CA VAL A 556 7.68 -26.84 10.00
C VAL A 556 6.20 -26.79 9.63
N LYS A 557 5.34 -26.39 10.58
CA LYS A 557 3.90 -26.24 10.33
C LYS A 557 3.58 -24.95 9.59
N SER A 558 3.77 -24.96 8.28
CA SER A 558 3.43 -23.84 7.40
C SER A 558 1.95 -23.86 7.01
N ARG A 559 1.32 -22.67 6.97
CA ARG A 559 0.01 -22.41 6.36
C ARG A 559 0.17 -21.46 5.17
N VAL A 560 -0.58 -21.66 4.09
CA VAL A 560 -0.67 -20.72 2.95
C VAL A 560 -2.04 -20.05 2.90
N VAL A 561 -2.04 -18.72 2.80
CA VAL A 561 -3.24 -17.90 2.57
C VAL A 561 -3.14 -17.21 1.22
N SER A 562 -4.11 -17.47 0.34
CA SER A 562 -4.34 -16.65 -0.85
C SER A 562 -5.19 -15.44 -0.43
N LEU A 563 -4.72 -14.22 -0.70
CA LEU A 563 -5.41 -12.96 -0.32
C LEU A 563 -5.73 -12.08 -1.56
N PRO A 564 -6.41 -12.62 -2.60
CA PRO A 564 -6.56 -11.94 -3.89
C PRO A 564 -7.33 -10.61 -3.81
N SER A 565 -8.27 -10.43 -2.87
CA SER A 565 -8.92 -9.13 -2.60
C SER A 565 -8.98 -8.79 -1.13
N TRP A 566 -8.20 -7.77 -0.74
CA TRP A 566 -8.23 -7.18 0.59
C TRP A 566 -9.60 -6.57 0.91
N TYR A 567 -10.24 -5.95 -0.08
CA TYR A 567 -11.56 -5.32 0.06
C TYR A 567 -12.61 -6.34 0.50
N ARG A 568 -12.75 -7.46 -0.23
CA ARG A 568 -13.71 -8.52 0.11
C ARG A 568 -13.37 -9.22 1.42
N TYR A 569 -12.09 -9.40 1.74
CA TYR A 569 -11.66 -9.99 3.00
C TYR A 569 -12.02 -9.12 4.20
N GLU A 570 -11.86 -7.80 4.08
CA GLU A 570 -12.23 -6.85 5.14
C GLU A 570 -13.73 -6.73 5.37
N LEU A 571 -14.56 -7.10 4.39
CA LEU A 571 -16.02 -7.22 4.55
C LEU A 571 -16.48 -8.53 5.23
N GLN A 572 -15.59 -9.48 5.51
CA GLN A 572 -15.97 -10.71 6.23
C GLN A 572 -16.08 -10.47 7.75
N SER A 573 -16.75 -11.38 8.47
CA SER A 573 -16.84 -11.33 9.93
C SER A 573 -15.50 -11.59 10.60
N ASP A 574 -15.32 -11.08 11.83
CA ASP A 574 -14.10 -11.28 12.61
C ASP A 574 -13.80 -12.77 12.87
N ASP A 575 -14.84 -13.61 13.03
CA ASP A 575 -14.69 -15.07 13.14
C ASP A 575 -14.06 -15.70 11.89
N TYR A 576 -14.39 -15.20 10.70
CA TYR A 576 -13.80 -15.65 9.45
C TYR A 576 -12.37 -15.15 9.29
N LYS A 577 -12.11 -13.88 9.66
CA LYS A 577 -10.75 -13.32 9.66
C LYS A 577 -9.83 -14.06 10.64
N GLU A 578 -10.35 -14.46 11.80
CA GLU A 578 -9.65 -15.29 12.79
C GLU A 578 -9.36 -16.70 12.25
N SER A 579 -10.29 -17.32 11.52
CA SER A 579 -10.07 -18.67 10.98
C SER A 579 -8.99 -18.71 9.89
N VAL A 580 -8.82 -17.64 9.12
CA VAL A 580 -7.79 -17.52 8.07
C VAL A 580 -6.46 -17.03 8.64
N LEU A 581 -6.46 -15.95 9.43
CA LEU A 581 -5.26 -15.34 10.04
C LEU A 581 -5.34 -15.28 11.58
N PRO A 582 -5.23 -16.41 12.31
CA PRO A 582 -5.37 -16.48 13.76
C PRO A 582 -4.46 -15.51 14.53
N LYS A 583 -5.02 -14.68 15.41
CA LYS A 583 -4.30 -13.62 16.16
C LYS A 583 -3.17 -14.17 17.02
N GLY A 584 -3.28 -15.42 17.47
CA GLY A 584 -2.23 -16.11 18.24
C GLY A 584 -1.01 -16.55 17.45
N VAL A 585 -1.03 -16.46 16.10
CA VAL A 585 0.12 -16.77 15.24
C VAL A 585 0.65 -15.46 14.65
N THR A 586 1.71 -14.94 15.25
CA THR A 586 2.34 -13.65 14.88
C THR A 586 3.45 -13.81 13.83
N ALA A 587 4.02 -15.01 13.71
CA ALA A 587 4.94 -15.39 12.65
C ALA A 587 4.20 -15.44 11.29
N ARG A 588 4.27 -14.33 10.55
CA ARG A 588 3.58 -14.14 9.28
C ARG A 588 4.52 -13.55 8.24
N LEU A 589 4.52 -14.08 7.04
CA LEU A 589 5.32 -13.59 5.91
C LEU A 589 4.40 -13.31 4.72
N ALA A 590 4.30 -12.05 4.31
CA ALA A 590 3.60 -11.67 3.09
C ALA A 590 4.57 -11.56 1.90
N VAL A 591 4.18 -12.08 0.74
CA VAL A 591 5.02 -12.09 -0.47
C VAL A 591 4.23 -11.50 -1.63
N GLU A 592 4.71 -10.39 -2.20
CA GLU A 592 4.05 -9.68 -3.30
C GLU A 592 5.07 -8.92 -4.16
N GLN A 593 5.02 -9.06 -5.49
CA GLN A 593 5.88 -8.31 -6.45
C GLN A 593 5.40 -6.86 -6.63
N ALA A 594 5.15 -6.17 -5.51
CA ALA A 594 4.67 -4.81 -5.38
C ALA A 594 5.20 -4.18 -4.07
N GLY A 595 4.88 -2.91 -3.80
CA GLY A 595 5.31 -2.20 -2.60
C GLY A 595 4.67 -2.70 -1.30
N GLU A 596 5.40 -2.56 -0.19
CA GLU A 596 5.00 -3.07 1.14
C GLU A 596 3.77 -2.37 1.77
N ILE A 597 3.37 -1.20 1.24
CA ILE A 597 2.44 -0.29 1.89
C ILE A 597 1.08 -0.98 2.15
N GLY A 598 0.78 -1.15 3.44
CA GLY A 598 -0.45 -1.77 3.95
C GLY A 598 -0.29 -3.22 4.42
N TRP A 599 0.76 -3.95 4.02
CA TRP A 599 0.93 -5.37 4.37
C TRP A 599 1.05 -5.61 5.89
N HIS A 600 1.60 -4.65 6.65
CA HIS A 600 1.66 -4.68 8.11
C HIS A 600 0.28 -4.88 8.79
N ARG A 601 -0.83 -4.55 8.11
CA ARG A 601 -2.20 -4.84 8.59
C ARG A 601 -2.45 -6.34 8.73
N PHE A 602 -1.83 -7.16 7.89
CA PHE A 602 -2.01 -8.62 7.87
C PHE A 602 -0.85 -9.36 8.54
N VAL A 603 0.40 -8.88 8.42
CA VAL A 603 1.57 -9.52 9.05
C VAL A 603 1.86 -9.05 10.48
N GLY A 604 1.29 -7.92 10.91
CA GLY A 604 1.51 -7.36 12.25
C GLY A 604 2.90 -6.72 12.42
N LEU A 605 3.30 -6.51 13.68
CA LEU A 605 4.60 -5.93 14.04
C LEU A 605 5.74 -6.96 14.08
N GLU A 606 5.41 -8.24 14.26
CA GLU A 606 6.39 -9.34 14.39
C GLU A 606 6.67 -10.04 13.06
N GLY A 607 5.72 -10.01 12.10
CA GLY A 607 5.87 -10.59 10.77
C GLY A 607 6.80 -9.82 9.83
N ARG A 608 6.94 -10.31 8.60
CA ARG A 608 7.83 -9.77 7.56
C ARG A 608 7.13 -9.70 6.20
N THR A 609 7.78 -9.01 5.27
CA THR A 609 7.36 -8.87 3.87
C THR A 609 8.52 -9.21 2.93
N ILE A 610 8.23 -9.87 1.81
CA ILE A 610 9.09 -9.93 0.63
C ILE A 610 8.36 -9.15 -0.45
N THR A 611 8.77 -7.89 -0.60
CA THR A 611 8.08 -6.84 -1.35
C THR A 611 9.09 -5.87 -1.95
N MET A 612 8.69 -5.17 -3.02
CA MET A 612 9.54 -4.20 -3.72
C MET A 612 9.71 -2.90 -2.92
N SER A 613 10.94 -2.59 -2.51
CA SER A 613 11.32 -1.31 -1.88
C SER A 613 11.94 -0.29 -2.85
N THR A 614 12.09 -0.64 -4.13
CA THR A 614 12.66 0.19 -5.19
C THR A 614 11.93 -0.03 -6.51
N PHE A 615 12.18 0.82 -7.52
CA PHE A 615 11.77 0.51 -8.90
C PHE A 615 12.48 -0.74 -9.43
N GLY A 616 11.85 -1.41 -10.40
CA GLY A 616 12.37 -2.61 -11.06
C GLY A 616 13.57 -2.34 -11.99
N ALA A 617 13.82 -3.25 -12.94
CA ALA A 617 14.92 -3.17 -13.89
C ALA A 617 14.58 -3.86 -15.21
N SER A 618 15.24 -3.47 -16.31
CA SER A 618 15.16 -4.17 -17.60
C SER A 618 16.06 -5.42 -17.56
N ALA A 619 15.45 -6.59 -17.38
CA ALA A 619 16.09 -7.91 -17.49
C ALA A 619 15.01 -9.00 -17.63
N PRO A 620 15.36 -10.24 -18.05
CA PRO A 620 14.42 -11.37 -18.01
C PRO A 620 13.88 -11.62 -16.60
N ILE A 621 12.61 -12.02 -16.49
CA ILE A 621 11.87 -12.16 -15.22
C ILE A 621 12.65 -12.89 -14.12
N SER A 622 13.28 -14.03 -14.42
CA SER A 622 14.05 -14.79 -13.42
C SER A 622 15.21 -13.99 -12.84
N LYS A 623 15.87 -13.12 -13.62
CA LYS A 623 16.94 -12.25 -13.13
C LYS A 623 16.44 -11.03 -12.36
N LEU A 624 15.15 -10.70 -12.45
CA LEU A 624 14.48 -9.76 -11.56
C LEU A 624 14.06 -10.45 -10.26
N GLN A 625 13.49 -11.66 -10.34
CA GLN A 625 13.15 -12.46 -9.16
C GLN A 625 14.39 -12.79 -8.32
N ASP A 626 15.49 -13.23 -8.93
CA ASP A 626 16.79 -13.42 -8.29
C ASP A 626 17.26 -12.14 -7.58
N LYS A 627 17.23 -11.00 -8.28
CA LYS A 627 17.75 -9.71 -7.79
C LYS A 627 16.93 -9.15 -6.62
N TYR A 628 15.61 -9.30 -6.66
CA TYR A 628 14.68 -8.68 -5.70
C TYR A 628 14.14 -9.69 -4.66
N GLY A 629 14.72 -10.89 -4.57
CA GLY A 629 14.42 -11.85 -3.50
C GLY A 629 13.11 -12.63 -3.65
N PHE A 630 12.53 -12.70 -4.85
CA PHE A 630 11.32 -13.50 -5.12
C PHE A 630 11.67 -14.94 -5.51
N THR A 631 12.38 -15.62 -4.60
CA THR A 631 12.81 -17.02 -4.76
C THR A 631 12.31 -17.85 -3.57
N VAL A 632 12.02 -19.14 -3.79
CA VAL A 632 11.57 -20.07 -2.73
C VAL A 632 12.57 -20.07 -1.57
N ASP A 633 13.87 -20.07 -1.89
CA ASP A 633 14.94 -19.99 -0.90
C ASP A 633 14.88 -18.71 -0.06
N ASN A 634 14.55 -17.54 -0.60
CA ASN A 634 14.46 -16.31 0.21
C ASN A 634 13.19 -16.27 1.09
N VAL A 635 12.08 -16.82 0.60
CA VAL A 635 10.84 -17.01 1.38
C VAL A 635 11.07 -17.92 2.60
N VAL A 636 12.04 -18.81 2.52
CA VAL A 636 12.41 -19.76 3.58
C VAL A 636 13.52 -19.14 4.47
N LYS A 637 14.66 -18.75 3.90
CA LYS A 637 15.89 -18.28 4.60
C LYS A 637 15.73 -17.20 5.67
N LEU A 638 14.88 -16.18 5.44
CA LEU A 638 14.72 -15.07 6.38
C LEU A 638 13.94 -15.45 7.65
N SER A 639 13.13 -16.51 7.59
CA SER A 639 12.60 -17.20 8.78
C SER A 639 13.66 -18.09 9.42
N ASP A 640 14.37 -18.87 8.61
CA ASP A 640 15.10 -20.06 9.07
C ASP A 640 16.20 -19.79 10.10
N LEU A 641 17.04 -18.76 9.93
CA LEU A 641 18.20 -18.58 10.84
C LEU A 641 17.76 -18.32 12.29
N SER A 642 16.76 -17.44 12.46
CA SER A 642 16.19 -17.14 13.77
C SER A 642 15.31 -18.29 14.29
N ALA A 643 14.59 -18.99 13.41
CA ALA A 643 13.80 -20.18 13.78
C ALA A 643 14.68 -21.36 14.23
N ALA A 644 15.83 -21.57 13.58
CA ALA A 644 16.87 -22.53 13.99
C ALA A 644 17.64 -22.08 15.25
N GLY A 645 17.36 -20.87 15.76
CA GLY A 645 17.89 -20.35 17.02
C GLY A 645 19.34 -19.84 16.96
N THR A 646 19.90 -19.58 15.78
CA THR A 646 21.19 -18.91 15.61
C THR A 646 20.99 -17.40 15.42
N ALA A 647 21.52 -16.60 16.33
CA ALA A 647 21.52 -15.14 16.17
C ALA A 647 22.66 -14.65 15.26
N VAL A 648 22.42 -13.56 14.52
CA VAL A 648 23.41 -12.93 13.65
C VAL A 648 23.96 -11.70 14.37
N TRP A 649 25.28 -11.70 14.62
CA TRP A 649 26.00 -10.59 15.23
C TRP A 649 27.06 -10.02 14.27
N LEU A 650 27.31 -8.72 14.34
CA LEU A 650 28.23 -8.01 13.46
C LEU A 650 29.64 -7.95 14.06
N ASP A 651 30.66 -8.40 13.31
CA ASP A 651 32.09 -8.29 13.67
C ASP A 651 32.71 -6.98 13.13
N PHE A 652 32.02 -5.87 13.35
CA PHE A 652 32.38 -4.54 12.85
C PHE A 652 31.71 -3.41 13.66
N VAL A 653 32.50 -2.39 14.02
CA VAL A 653 32.03 -1.12 14.60
C VAL A 653 32.89 -0.01 14.01
N ASP A 654 32.25 1.04 13.48
CA ASP A 654 32.86 2.27 13.00
C ASP A 654 31.89 3.44 13.20
N ARG A 655 32.45 4.62 13.50
CA ARG A 655 31.66 5.83 13.74
C ARG A 655 30.90 6.32 12.51
N LYS A 656 31.51 6.33 11.32
CA LYS A 656 30.80 6.80 10.11
C LYS A 656 29.67 5.84 9.73
N PHE A 657 29.85 4.54 9.96
CA PHE A 657 28.81 3.53 9.82
C PHE A 657 27.64 3.72 10.81
N LEU A 658 27.93 4.03 12.09
CA LEU A 658 26.91 4.32 13.09
C LEU A 658 26.16 5.63 12.78
N GLU A 659 26.88 6.72 12.49
CA GLU A 659 26.32 8.03 12.13
C GLU A 659 25.43 7.96 10.86
N ALA A 660 25.78 7.10 9.90
CA ALA A 660 25.01 6.85 8.69
C ALA A 660 23.79 5.91 8.89
N LYS A 661 23.40 5.59 10.14
CA LYS A 661 22.36 4.61 10.49
C LYS A 661 22.60 3.19 9.92
N GLY A 662 23.85 2.84 9.63
CA GLY A 662 24.21 1.55 9.03
C GLY A 662 23.85 0.36 9.92
N LEU A 663 24.03 0.48 11.23
CA LEU A 663 23.66 -0.57 12.19
C LEU A 663 22.14 -0.77 12.27
N GLU A 664 21.38 0.33 12.39
CA GLU A 664 19.92 0.35 12.37
C GLU A 664 19.35 -0.29 11.10
N LYS A 665 20.00 -0.04 9.95
CA LYS A 665 19.67 -0.68 8.68
C LYS A 665 19.78 -2.21 8.76
N LEU A 666 20.90 -2.75 9.25
CA LEU A 666 21.10 -4.21 9.37
C LEU A 666 20.14 -4.86 10.38
N VAL A 667 19.80 -4.16 11.47
CA VAL A 667 18.81 -4.62 12.45
C VAL A 667 17.41 -4.78 11.82
N ASN A 668 17.05 -3.88 10.91
CA ASN A 668 15.75 -3.87 10.25
C ASN A 668 15.68 -4.79 9.02
N GLU A 669 16.69 -4.80 8.15
CA GLU A 669 16.69 -5.53 6.88
C GLU A 669 17.26 -6.96 6.99
N ASP A 670 18.37 -7.15 7.72
CA ASP A 670 19.08 -8.44 7.82
C ASP A 670 18.78 -9.21 9.13
N GLY A 671 17.90 -8.68 9.99
CA GLY A 671 17.55 -9.28 11.28
C GLY A 671 18.70 -9.30 12.30
N LEU A 672 19.68 -8.40 12.14
CA LEU A 672 20.85 -8.32 13.02
C LEU A 672 20.43 -8.13 14.50
N THR A 673 21.04 -8.91 15.38
CA THR A 673 20.64 -8.99 16.80
C THR A 673 21.74 -8.57 17.78
N GLY A 674 22.99 -8.44 17.36
CA GLY A 674 24.07 -7.93 18.22
C GLY A 674 25.34 -7.52 17.50
N VAL A 675 26.34 -7.07 18.27
CA VAL A 675 27.59 -6.46 17.79
C VAL A 675 28.75 -6.87 18.69
N THR A 676 29.88 -7.31 18.12
CA THR A 676 31.15 -7.50 18.83
C THR A 676 32.18 -6.46 18.42
N SER A 677 32.91 -5.91 19.38
CA SER A 677 34.16 -5.17 19.15
C SER A 677 35.37 -5.96 19.65
N ASN A 678 36.58 -5.54 19.25
CA ASN A 678 37.87 -6.00 19.75
C ASN A 678 38.95 -4.94 19.38
N PRO A 679 40.17 -4.99 19.95
CA PRO A 679 41.24 -4.04 19.62
C PRO A 679 41.50 -3.87 18.11
N SER A 680 41.43 -4.94 17.31
CA SER A 680 41.67 -4.92 15.85
C SER A 680 40.46 -4.46 15.01
N ILE A 681 39.34 -4.12 15.64
CA ILE A 681 38.22 -3.38 15.01
C ILE A 681 38.45 -1.88 15.26
N PHE A 682 38.71 -1.48 16.51
CA PHE A 682 38.94 -0.07 16.85
C PHE A 682 40.24 0.48 16.24
N GLU A 683 41.29 -0.32 16.07
CA GLU A 683 42.50 0.03 15.31
C GLU A 683 42.15 0.56 13.90
N LYS A 684 41.33 -0.18 13.16
CA LYS A 684 40.93 0.17 11.79
C LYS A 684 39.96 1.35 11.72
N ALA A 685 39.05 1.46 12.70
CA ALA A 685 38.07 2.54 12.76
C ALA A 685 38.74 3.87 13.15
N MET A 686 39.49 3.89 14.24
CA MET A 686 40.06 5.12 14.82
C MET A 686 41.37 5.55 14.17
N GLY A 687 42.19 4.59 13.71
CA GLY A 687 43.53 4.82 13.17
C GLY A 687 43.55 5.40 11.76
N HIS A 688 42.40 5.49 11.07
CA HIS A 688 42.29 6.00 9.71
C HIS A 688 41.22 7.09 9.59
N GLY A 689 41.43 8.05 8.69
CA GLY A 689 40.48 9.15 8.46
C GLY A 689 40.33 10.11 9.66
N ASP A 690 39.24 10.87 9.63
CA ASP A 690 38.98 12.11 10.37
C ASP A 690 37.80 12.03 11.37
N ALA A 691 37.06 10.92 11.42
CA ALA A 691 35.79 10.78 12.15
C ALA A 691 35.87 11.04 13.67
N TYR A 692 37.04 10.81 14.26
CA TYR A 692 37.26 10.85 15.70
C TYR A 692 37.90 12.16 16.16
N ASP A 693 38.44 12.95 15.24
CA ASP A 693 39.40 14.01 15.53
C ASP A 693 38.74 15.20 16.24
N ALA A 694 37.48 15.50 15.90
CA ALA A 694 36.69 16.53 16.58
C ALA A 694 36.35 16.15 18.04
N THR A 695 36.06 14.88 18.32
CA THR A 695 35.85 14.38 19.67
C THR A 695 37.15 14.35 20.46
N LEU A 696 38.24 13.90 19.84
CA LEU A 696 39.56 13.84 20.46
C LEU A 696 40.00 15.24 20.93
N ALA A 697 39.90 16.24 20.06
CA ALA A 697 40.20 17.64 20.39
C ALA A 697 39.28 18.22 21.49
N ALA A 698 38.02 17.79 21.57
CA ALA A 698 37.11 18.18 22.65
C ALA A 698 37.48 17.52 23.99
N PHE A 699 37.89 16.25 23.97
CA PHE A 699 38.35 15.51 25.15
C PHE A 699 39.68 16.08 25.68
N ASP A 700 40.65 16.32 24.81
CA ASP A 700 41.97 16.89 25.17
C ASP A 700 41.84 18.29 25.78
N LYS A 701 40.93 19.11 25.26
CA LYS A 701 40.62 20.44 25.82
C LYS A 701 39.99 20.37 27.23
N ALA A 702 39.28 19.29 27.54
CA ALA A 702 38.68 19.07 28.86
C ALA A 702 39.63 18.38 29.84
N ASN A 703 40.55 17.54 29.34
CA ASN A 703 41.45 16.68 30.15
C ASN A 703 42.92 16.88 29.73
N PRO A 704 43.49 18.08 29.92
CA PRO A 704 44.87 18.37 29.53
C PRO A 704 45.86 17.46 30.27
N GLY A 705 46.69 16.73 29.53
CA GLY A 705 47.65 15.78 30.09
C GLY A 705 47.09 14.39 30.43
N ALA A 706 45.87 14.06 30.00
CA ALA A 706 45.36 12.68 30.04
C ALA A 706 46.29 11.71 29.29
N ALA A 707 46.25 10.42 29.63
CA ALA A 707 47.01 9.37 28.94
C ALA A 707 46.33 8.96 27.62
N THR A 708 47.08 8.32 26.72
CA THR A 708 46.55 7.86 25.42
C THR A 708 45.47 6.77 25.59
N ILE A 709 45.57 5.98 26.66
CA ILE A 709 44.56 4.98 27.03
C ILE A 709 43.21 5.63 27.38
N ASP A 710 43.21 6.74 28.13
CA ASP A 710 41.98 7.47 28.51
C ASP A 710 41.26 8.02 27.28
N ARG A 711 42.02 8.43 26.25
CA ARG A 711 41.48 8.87 24.95
C ARG A 711 40.82 7.72 24.20
N TYR A 712 41.49 6.57 24.10
CA TYR A 712 40.91 5.37 23.50
C TYR A 712 39.59 4.98 24.19
N GLU A 713 39.60 4.88 25.51
CA GLU A 713 38.41 4.53 26.29
C GLU A 713 37.27 5.51 26.03
N HIS A 714 37.54 6.81 26.03
CA HIS A 714 36.53 7.83 25.77
C HIS A 714 35.87 7.68 24.39
N LEU A 715 36.65 7.39 23.35
CA LEU A 715 36.12 7.18 21.99
C LEU A 715 35.35 5.85 21.90
N ALA A 716 35.92 4.76 22.43
CA ALA A 716 35.29 3.43 22.39
C ALA A 716 33.97 3.39 23.17
N ILE A 717 33.91 4.03 24.35
CA ILE A 717 32.69 4.12 25.16
C ILE A 717 31.58 4.90 24.43
N GLN A 718 31.90 5.90 23.60
CA GLN A 718 30.89 6.60 22.80
C GLN A 718 30.31 5.71 21.69
N ASP A 719 31.18 5.07 20.89
CA ASP A 719 30.73 4.23 19.77
C ASP A 719 29.94 3.01 20.28
N ILE A 720 30.36 2.43 21.42
CA ILE A 720 29.64 1.35 22.10
C ILE A 720 28.30 1.83 22.68
N LYS A 721 28.19 3.06 23.18
CA LYS A 721 26.89 3.65 23.60
C LYS A 721 25.94 3.79 22.41
N ALA A 722 26.39 4.38 21.31
CA ALA A 722 25.55 4.53 20.12
C ALA A 722 25.09 3.17 19.55
N ALA A 723 25.95 2.14 19.58
CA ALA A 723 25.57 0.78 19.23
C ALA A 723 24.58 0.15 20.24
N ALA A 724 24.79 0.36 21.55
CA ALA A 724 23.88 -0.09 22.61
C ALA A 724 22.48 0.55 22.46
N GLU A 725 22.41 1.86 22.24
CA GLU A 725 21.17 2.60 22.00
C GLU A 725 20.44 2.11 20.73
N THR A 726 21.18 1.85 19.65
CA THR A 726 20.63 1.30 18.40
C THR A 726 20.04 -0.11 18.60
N LEU A 727 20.63 -0.92 19.47
CA LEU A 727 20.17 -2.27 19.78
C LEU A 727 19.18 -2.35 20.95
N GLN A 728 18.94 -1.27 21.70
CA GLN A 728 18.01 -1.26 22.84
C GLN A 728 16.60 -1.74 22.46
N PRO A 729 16.00 -1.37 21.31
CA PRO A 729 14.71 -1.91 20.88
C PRO A 729 14.73 -3.42 20.56
N VAL A 730 15.90 -3.97 20.22
CA VAL A 730 16.09 -5.42 20.02
C VAL A 730 16.15 -6.13 21.37
N TYR A 731 16.91 -5.57 22.31
CA TYR A 731 17.03 -6.10 23.68
C TYR A 731 15.69 -6.11 24.41
N ASP A 732 14.95 -5.00 24.37
CA ASP A 732 13.64 -4.88 25.02
C ASP A 732 12.60 -5.82 24.39
N ARG A 733 12.62 -5.99 23.06
CA ARG A 733 11.73 -6.90 22.32
C ARG A 733 12.00 -8.39 22.61
N LEU A 734 13.23 -8.74 22.96
CA LEU A 734 13.67 -10.11 23.18
C LEU A 734 13.85 -10.45 24.67
N ASP A 735 13.34 -9.62 25.59
CA ASP A 735 13.49 -9.74 27.05
C ASP A 735 14.94 -10.00 27.49
N GLY A 736 15.89 -9.35 26.81
CA GLY A 736 17.32 -9.52 27.03
C GLY A 736 17.90 -10.88 26.62
N LYS A 737 17.23 -11.70 25.81
CA LYS A 737 17.84 -12.91 25.21
C LYS A 737 18.91 -12.58 24.15
N ASP A 738 18.76 -11.42 23.51
CA ASP A 738 19.72 -10.86 22.55
C ASP A 738 19.65 -9.32 22.57
N GLY A 739 20.22 -8.63 21.57
CA GLY A 739 20.25 -7.17 21.49
C GLY A 739 21.53 -6.54 22.05
N TYR A 740 22.62 -7.30 22.08
CA TYR A 740 23.83 -6.95 22.83
C TYR A 740 24.94 -6.31 22.00
N VAL A 741 25.71 -5.41 22.62
CA VAL A 741 27.02 -4.95 22.14
C VAL A 741 28.12 -5.32 23.13
N SER A 742 29.31 -5.75 22.67
CA SER A 742 30.42 -6.08 23.59
C SER A 742 31.66 -5.18 23.46
N LEU A 743 32.21 -4.75 24.60
CA LEU A 743 33.46 -3.99 24.73
C LEU A 743 34.52 -4.81 25.49
N GLU A 744 35.74 -4.88 24.96
CA GLU A 744 36.84 -5.74 25.47
C GLU A 744 37.71 -5.03 26.51
N VAL A 745 38.11 -5.78 27.54
CA VAL A 745 39.15 -5.35 28.51
C VAL A 745 40.51 -5.23 27.82
N SER A 746 41.46 -4.56 28.46
CA SER A 746 42.81 -4.39 27.96
C SER A 746 43.50 -5.74 27.76
N PRO A 747 44.13 -6.00 26.59
CA PRO A 747 44.84 -7.25 26.36
C PRO A 747 46.06 -7.44 27.27
N TYR A 748 46.59 -6.37 27.88
CA TYR A 748 47.74 -6.45 28.79
C TYR A 748 47.41 -7.13 30.13
N ILE A 749 46.13 -7.23 30.51
CA ILE A 749 45.68 -7.84 31.77
C ILE A 749 45.02 -9.21 31.56
N ALA A 750 45.13 -9.80 30.37
CA ALA A 750 44.52 -11.09 30.01
C ALA A 750 44.93 -12.27 30.91
N ASP A 751 46.08 -12.17 31.61
CA ASP A 751 46.56 -13.15 32.59
C ASP A 751 46.56 -12.62 34.05
N ASP A 752 45.89 -11.49 34.33
CA ASP A 752 45.67 -10.93 35.68
C ASP A 752 44.18 -10.92 36.04
N THR A 753 43.81 -11.80 36.97
CA THR A 753 42.43 -11.98 37.46
C THR A 753 41.88 -10.71 38.11
N ASP A 754 42.63 -10.08 39.01
CA ASP A 754 42.13 -8.99 39.86
C ASP A 754 42.05 -7.68 39.07
N ALA A 755 43.03 -7.43 38.20
CA ALA A 755 42.97 -6.32 37.26
C ALA A 755 41.79 -6.47 36.29
N THR A 756 41.55 -7.66 35.75
CA THR A 756 40.41 -7.94 34.84
C THR A 756 39.07 -7.65 35.53
N ILE A 757 38.90 -8.07 36.79
CA ILE A 757 37.69 -7.81 37.59
C ILE A 757 37.48 -6.31 37.86
N ALA A 758 38.57 -5.55 37.98
CA ALA A 758 38.54 -4.10 38.21
C ALA A 758 38.22 -3.30 36.94
N GLU A 759 38.81 -3.66 35.80
CA GLU A 759 38.54 -2.98 34.52
C GLU A 759 37.15 -3.33 33.97
N ALA A 760 36.68 -4.58 34.13
CA ALA A 760 35.33 -4.96 33.76
C ALA A 760 34.27 -4.12 34.51
N ASP A 761 34.49 -3.86 35.79
CA ASP A 761 33.64 -3.01 36.63
C ASP A 761 33.66 -1.54 36.16
N LYS A 762 34.86 -1.01 35.91
CA LYS A 762 35.07 0.35 35.35
C LYS A 762 34.33 0.54 34.04
N LEU A 763 34.52 -0.34 33.06
CA LEU A 763 33.94 -0.23 31.72
C LEU A 763 32.42 -0.41 31.75
N TRP A 764 31.90 -1.34 32.57
CA TRP A 764 30.47 -1.55 32.73
C TRP A 764 29.76 -0.28 33.23
N HIS A 765 30.28 0.34 34.29
CA HIS A 765 29.71 1.58 34.84
C HIS A 765 29.92 2.80 33.94
N ALA A 766 31.02 2.86 33.17
CA ALA A 766 31.29 3.98 32.26
C ALA A 766 30.42 3.96 30.99
N VAL A 767 30.06 2.76 30.50
CA VAL A 767 29.07 2.58 29.44
C VAL A 767 27.64 2.74 30.00
N GLY A 768 27.25 1.97 31.03
CA GLY A 768 25.98 2.19 31.73
C GLY A 768 24.70 1.71 31.02
N HIS A 769 24.79 0.86 30.01
CA HIS A 769 23.64 0.23 29.33
C HIS A 769 23.50 -1.25 29.71
N LYS A 770 22.25 -1.73 29.88
CA LYS A 770 21.96 -3.14 30.26
C LYS A 770 22.39 -4.15 29.20
N ASN A 771 22.34 -3.76 27.92
CA ASN A 771 22.67 -4.58 26.77
C ASN A 771 24.15 -4.49 26.37
N LEU A 772 25.01 -4.01 27.26
CA LEU A 772 26.44 -4.24 27.16
C LEU A 772 26.78 -5.70 27.52
N MET A 773 27.88 -6.21 26.97
CA MET A 773 28.69 -7.27 27.56
C MET A 773 30.14 -6.79 27.70
N ILE A 774 30.78 -7.06 28.84
CA ILE A 774 32.24 -6.91 28.95
C ILE A 774 32.89 -8.15 28.36
N LYS A 775 33.86 -7.95 27.47
CA LYS A 775 34.52 -9.04 26.77
C LYS A 775 35.85 -9.39 27.44
N ILE A 776 35.98 -10.65 27.89
CA ILE A 776 37.05 -11.13 28.78
C ILE A 776 37.73 -12.37 28.18
N PRO A 777 39.07 -12.42 28.08
CA PRO A 777 39.79 -13.60 27.59
C PRO A 777 39.54 -14.87 28.41
N GLY A 778 39.32 -16.00 27.74
CA GLY A 778 39.10 -17.32 28.34
C GLY A 778 40.38 -18.02 28.84
N THR A 779 41.38 -17.24 29.29
CA THR A 779 42.66 -17.75 29.82
C THR A 779 42.46 -18.50 31.15
N VAL A 780 43.55 -19.01 31.73
CA VAL A 780 43.49 -19.65 33.06
C VAL A 780 43.17 -18.64 34.16
N ALA A 781 43.68 -17.40 34.06
CA ALA A 781 43.36 -16.30 34.97
C ALA A 781 42.00 -15.63 34.65
N GLY A 782 41.60 -15.62 33.38
CA GLY A 782 40.31 -15.10 32.94
C GLY A 782 39.12 -15.89 33.49
N ALA A 783 39.24 -17.21 33.67
CA ALA A 783 38.16 -18.04 34.21
C ALA A 783 37.62 -17.58 35.60
N PRO A 784 38.44 -17.39 36.65
CA PRO A 784 37.95 -16.81 37.91
C PRO A 784 37.48 -15.35 37.75
N ALA A 785 38.05 -14.57 36.84
CA ALA A 785 37.60 -13.20 36.57
C ALA A 785 36.19 -13.16 35.96
N ILE A 786 35.87 -14.08 35.04
CA ILE A 786 34.53 -14.29 34.47
C ILE A 786 33.55 -14.64 35.60
N SER A 787 33.89 -15.62 36.44
CA SER A 787 33.03 -16.02 37.57
C SER A 787 32.72 -14.85 38.53
N ALA A 788 33.72 -14.05 38.88
CA ALA A 788 33.55 -12.90 39.77
C ALA A 788 32.76 -11.75 39.10
N THR A 789 32.96 -11.53 37.79
CA THR A 789 32.25 -10.50 37.01
C THR A 789 30.77 -10.86 36.84
N ILE A 790 30.46 -12.11 36.56
CA ILE A 790 29.08 -12.64 36.53
C ILE A 790 28.43 -12.54 37.92
N ALA A 791 29.17 -12.82 39.00
CA ALA A 791 28.65 -12.67 40.36
C ALA A 791 28.22 -11.21 40.68
N LYS A 792 28.98 -10.21 40.22
CA LYS A 792 28.62 -8.78 40.30
C LYS A 792 27.36 -8.41 39.51
N GLY A 793 26.93 -9.24 38.57
CA GLY A 793 25.77 -8.98 37.70
C GLY A 793 26.14 -8.21 36.42
N ILE A 794 27.36 -8.39 35.93
CA ILE A 794 27.87 -7.82 34.67
C ILE A 794 27.81 -8.93 33.60
N ASN A 795 27.23 -8.64 32.43
CA ASN A 795 27.18 -9.60 31.32
C ASN A 795 28.56 -9.81 30.69
N VAL A 796 28.89 -11.03 30.25
CA VAL A 796 30.25 -11.36 29.77
C VAL A 796 30.28 -12.04 28.40
N ASN A 797 31.04 -11.46 27.47
CA ASN A 797 31.46 -12.12 26.22
C ASN A 797 32.84 -12.76 26.44
N VAL A 798 32.92 -14.08 26.57
CA VAL A 798 34.22 -14.75 26.71
C VAL A 798 34.91 -14.81 25.36
N THR A 799 36.19 -14.42 25.27
CA THR A 799 36.97 -14.36 24.01
C THR A 799 38.18 -15.28 24.01
N LEU A 800 38.81 -15.47 22.85
CA LEU A 800 39.98 -16.34 22.63
C LEU A 800 39.79 -17.81 23.04
N LEU A 801 38.60 -18.38 22.82
CA LEU A 801 38.38 -19.83 22.98
C LEU A 801 38.70 -20.56 21.68
N PHE A 802 39.53 -21.61 21.77
CA PHE A 802 39.93 -22.43 20.60
C PHE A 802 39.75 -23.95 20.83
N ALA A 803 39.47 -24.39 22.06
CA ALA A 803 39.42 -25.80 22.44
C ALA A 803 38.23 -26.10 23.34
N LEU A 804 37.74 -27.34 23.27
CA LEU A 804 36.69 -27.86 24.16
C LEU A 804 37.01 -27.59 25.65
N ASP A 805 38.19 -27.97 26.13
CA ASP A 805 38.58 -27.81 27.54
C ASP A 805 38.62 -26.34 27.99
N ALA A 806 38.91 -25.42 27.08
CA ALA A 806 38.84 -23.98 27.36
C ALA A 806 37.38 -23.51 27.47
N TYR A 807 36.47 -24.05 26.64
CA TYR A 807 35.04 -23.75 26.74
C TYR A 807 34.41 -24.34 28.02
N ILE A 808 34.71 -25.60 28.35
CA ILE A 808 34.26 -26.27 29.60
C ILE A 808 34.61 -25.39 30.81
N ARG A 809 35.88 -24.97 30.91
CA ARG A 809 36.38 -24.12 32.01
C ARG A 809 35.59 -22.83 32.19
N VAL A 810 35.14 -22.19 31.11
CA VAL A 810 34.43 -20.90 31.19
C VAL A 810 32.91 -21.05 31.33
N GLY A 811 32.33 -22.16 30.85
CA GLY A 811 30.95 -22.54 31.16
C GLY A 811 30.77 -22.89 32.65
N GLU A 812 31.74 -23.62 33.22
CA GLU A 812 31.80 -23.86 34.67
C GLU A 812 31.99 -22.57 35.47
N ALA A 813 32.83 -21.64 35.00
CA ALA A 813 33.02 -20.34 35.63
C ALA A 813 31.73 -19.49 35.60
N TYR A 814 31.00 -19.49 34.48
CA TYR A 814 29.71 -18.80 34.35
C TYR A 814 28.69 -19.32 35.36
N ALA A 815 28.46 -20.64 35.40
CA ALA A 815 27.56 -21.24 36.37
C ALA A 815 27.98 -20.97 37.83
N THR A 816 29.29 -20.98 38.12
CA THR A 816 29.82 -20.67 39.46
C THR A 816 29.56 -19.21 39.86
N GLY A 817 29.65 -18.26 38.92
CA GLY A 817 29.29 -16.87 39.14
C GLY A 817 27.80 -16.66 39.43
N LEU A 818 26.92 -17.35 38.68
CA LEU A 818 25.48 -17.34 38.92
C LEU A 818 25.11 -17.97 40.28
N GLU A 819 25.77 -19.08 40.66
CA GLU A 819 25.59 -19.73 41.97
C GLU A 819 25.98 -18.82 43.14
N GLU A 820 27.07 -18.06 43.02
CA GLU A 820 27.47 -17.06 44.02
C GLU A 820 26.49 -15.88 44.05
N ARG A 821 26.01 -15.41 42.90
CA ARG A 821 25.00 -14.35 42.81
C ARG A 821 23.68 -14.74 43.51
N VAL A 822 23.23 -15.98 43.30
CA VAL A 822 22.09 -16.58 44.01
C VAL A 822 22.36 -16.72 45.51
N ARG A 823 23.58 -17.09 45.91
CA ARG A 823 24.00 -17.19 47.32
C ARG A 823 23.98 -15.84 48.04
N GLN A 824 24.24 -14.76 47.32
CA GLN A 824 24.11 -13.37 47.77
C GLN A 824 22.65 -12.84 47.74
N GLY A 825 21.69 -13.65 47.26
CA GLY A 825 20.27 -13.27 47.17
C GLY A 825 19.95 -12.28 46.05
N GLN A 826 20.80 -12.17 45.03
CA GLN A 826 20.65 -11.23 43.91
C GLN A 826 20.04 -11.93 42.67
N PRO A 827 19.29 -11.21 41.82
CA PRO A 827 18.63 -11.77 40.64
C PRO A 827 19.63 -12.13 39.52
N ILE A 828 19.28 -13.16 38.74
CA ILE A 828 20.11 -13.74 37.66
C ILE A 828 19.41 -13.81 36.30
N ASP A 829 18.16 -13.34 36.23
CA ASP A 829 17.26 -13.31 35.07
C ASP A 829 17.80 -12.46 33.91
N HIS A 830 18.32 -11.28 34.23
CA HIS A 830 18.90 -10.35 33.26
C HIS A 830 20.42 -10.55 33.02
N ILE A 831 20.99 -11.66 33.50
CA ILE A 831 22.43 -11.95 33.36
C ILE A 831 22.65 -12.91 32.20
N ALA A 832 23.38 -12.43 31.19
CA ALA A 832 23.69 -13.17 29.97
C ALA A 832 25.20 -13.32 29.76
N SER A 833 25.57 -14.38 29.02
CA SER A 833 26.94 -14.58 28.57
C SER A 833 26.99 -15.26 27.21
N VAL A 834 28.01 -14.92 26.42
CA VAL A 834 28.34 -15.61 25.17
C VAL A 834 29.78 -16.12 25.23
N ALA A 835 30.09 -17.21 24.52
CA ALA A 835 31.40 -17.84 24.50
C ALA A 835 31.98 -17.87 23.07
N SER A 836 32.86 -16.92 22.77
CA SER A 836 33.45 -16.72 21.43
C SER A 836 34.50 -17.77 21.09
N PHE A 837 34.06 -18.81 20.36
CA PHE A 837 34.83 -19.94 19.89
C PHE A 837 35.35 -19.70 18.47
N PHE A 838 36.67 -19.59 18.32
CA PHE A 838 37.33 -19.16 17.09
C PHE A 838 37.60 -20.33 16.14
N VAL A 839 36.96 -20.34 14.97
CA VAL A 839 36.99 -21.50 14.06
C VAL A 839 38.05 -21.40 12.96
N SER A 840 37.99 -20.42 12.05
CA SER A 840 38.87 -20.43 10.85
C SER A 840 40.37 -20.32 11.15
N ARG A 841 40.75 -19.82 12.34
CA ARG A 841 42.15 -19.76 12.79
C ARG A 841 42.75 -21.15 13.03
N ILE A 842 41.95 -22.13 13.47
CA ILE A 842 42.40 -23.51 13.74
C ILE A 842 42.76 -24.20 12.42
N ASP A 843 41.82 -24.24 11.47
CA ASP A 843 42.06 -24.83 10.15
C ASP A 843 43.19 -24.08 9.39
N THR A 844 43.34 -22.76 9.57
CA THR A 844 44.46 -21.98 9.02
C THR A 844 45.86 -22.42 9.50
N VAL A 845 45.95 -23.15 10.63
CA VAL A 845 47.19 -23.76 11.12
C VAL A 845 47.26 -25.24 10.74
N ILE A 846 46.17 -25.99 10.96
CA ILE A 846 46.08 -27.43 10.68
C ILE A 846 46.25 -27.73 9.18
N ASP A 847 45.59 -26.99 8.29
CA ASP A 847 45.67 -27.20 6.83
C ASP A 847 47.08 -26.94 6.30
N LYS A 848 47.86 -26.03 6.91
CA LYS A 848 49.28 -25.80 6.54
C LYS A 848 50.17 -26.97 6.90
N GLU A 849 49.95 -27.60 8.05
CA GLU A 849 50.70 -28.78 8.47
C GLU A 849 50.30 -30.02 7.65
N ILE A 850 49.02 -30.14 7.29
CA ILE A 850 48.55 -31.12 6.30
C ILE A 850 49.26 -30.90 4.95
N ASP A 851 49.22 -29.70 4.39
CA ASP A 851 49.82 -29.41 3.08
C ASP A 851 51.34 -29.61 3.08
N ARG A 852 52.03 -29.26 4.18
CA ARG A 852 53.46 -29.53 4.36
C ARG A 852 53.75 -31.03 4.29
N ARG A 853 53.03 -31.86 5.05
CA ARG A 853 53.22 -33.32 5.09
C ARG A 853 52.82 -34.00 3.77
N VAL A 854 51.75 -33.54 3.14
CA VAL A 854 51.33 -34.00 1.80
C VAL A 854 52.41 -33.68 0.75
N ALA A 855 53.04 -32.51 0.81
CA ALA A 855 54.16 -32.15 -0.07
C ALA A 855 55.46 -32.92 0.23
N GLU A 856 55.68 -33.32 1.49
CA GLU A 856 56.82 -34.17 1.91
C GLU A 856 56.61 -35.66 1.60
N GLY A 857 55.44 -36.06 1.11
CA GLY A 857 55.16 -37.43 0.66
C GLY A 857 54.68 -38.38 1.77
N ASP A 858 53.92 -37.88 2.74
CA ASP A 858 53.36 -38.67 3.84
C ASP A 858 52.54 -39.90 3.33
N PRO A 859 52.77 -41.12 3.85
CA PRO A 859 52.01 -42.32 3.46
C PRO A 859 50.49 -42.23 3.66
N GLU A 860 50.01 -41.34 4.53
CA GLU A 860 48.59 -41.09 4.81
C GLU A 860 48.05 -39.83 4.10
N ALA A 861 48.71 -39.35 3.05
CA ALA A 861 48.38 -38.09 2.36
C ALA A 861 46.90 -37.94 1.92
N GLU A 862 46.23 -39.01 1.48
CA GLU A 862 44.80 -38.93 1.13
C GLU A 862 43.90 -38.80 2.37
N THR A 863 44.26 -39.44 3.49
CA THR A 863 43.55 -39.29 4.76
C THR A 863 43.76 -37.89 5.33
N LEU A 864 44.99 -37.36 5.27
CA LEU A 864 45.33 -35.99 5.66
C LEU A 864 44.53 -34.95 4.84
N LYS A 865 44.51 -35.07 3.50
CA LYS A 865 43.64 -34.24 2.64
C LYS A 865 42.16 -34.34 3.04
N GLY A 866 41.72 -35.53 3.45
CA GLY A 866 40.35 -35.79 3.91
C GLY A 866 39.93 -35.02 5.16
N LEU A 867 40.87 -34.51 5.96
CA LEU A 867 40.63 -33.71 7.18
C LEU A 867 40.60 -32.19 6.94
N ARG A 868 41.08 -31.72 5.78
CA ARG A 868 41.21 -30.28 5.47
C ARG A 868 39.89 -29.52 5.62
N GLY A 869 39.95 -28.37 6.29
CA GLY A 869 38.78 -27.50 6.54
C GLY A 869 37.64 -28.13 7.36
N LYS A 870 37.93 -29.19 8.15
CA LYS A 870 36.93 -29.90 8.98
C LYS A 870 37.28 -29.94 10.46
N VAL A 871 38.53 -29.70 10.85
CA VAL A 871 38.99 -29.91 12.23
C VAL A 871 38.42 -28.84 13.16
N ALA A 872 38.34 -27.59 12.73
CA ALA A 872 37.67 -26.52 13.47
C ALA A 872 36.16 -26.79 13.63
N ILE A 873 35.48 -27.25 12.57
CA ILE A 873 34.05 -27.58 12.58
C ILE A 873 33.77 -28.75 13.52
N ALA A 874 34.58 -29.79 13.49
CA ALA A 874 34.44 -30.94 14.37
C ALA A 874 34.66 -30.58 15.85
N ASN A 875 35.66 -29.76 16.14
CA ASN A 875 35.93 -29.21 17.48
C ASN A 875 34.76 -28.34 17.99
N ALA A 876 34.22 -27.46 17.14
CA ALA A 876 33.04 -26.65 17.44
C ALA A 876 31.78 -27.50 17.72
N LYS A 877 31.55 -28.58 16.95
CA LYS A 877 30.48 -29.54 17.22
C LYS A 877 30.64 -30.26 18.57
N MET A 878 31.86 -30.58 19.00
CA MET A 878 32.07 -31.16 20.34
C MET A 878 31.81 -30.13 21.46
N ALA A 879 32.17 -28.85 21.26
CA ALA A 879 31.80 -27.78 22.18
C ALA A 879 30.28 -27.62 22.30
N TYR A 880 29.56 -27.66 21.18
CA TYR A 880 28.09 -27.60 21.19
C TYR A 880 27.43 -28.84 21.81
N GLN A 881 27.99 -30.04 21.61
CA GLN A 881 27.52 -31.25 22.30
C GLN A 881 27.69 -31.11 23.83
N TRP A 882 28.84 -30.61 24.31
CA TRP A 882 29.02 -30.36 25.75
C TRP A 882 28.06 -29.29 26.27
N PHE A 883 27.78 -28.23 25.51
CA PHE A 883 26.76 -27.23 25.85
C PHE A 883 25.38 -27.86 26.10
N LEU A 884 24.91 -28.71 25.18
CA LEU A 884 23.63 -29.42 25.33
C LEU A 884 23.61 -30.36 26.54
N ASP A 885 24.71 -31.07 26.80
CA ASP A 885 24.81 -31.98 27.94
C ASP A 885 24.95 -31.23 29.29
N PHE A 886 25.54 -30.03 29.28
CA PHE A 886 25.61 -29.13 30.43
C PHE A 886 24.27 -28.48 30.74
N GLU A 887 23.52 -28.01 29.72
CA GLU A 887 22.16 -27.46 29.87
C GLU A 887 21.21 -28.50 30.53
N ARG A 888 21.40 -29.79 30.22
CA ARG A 888 20.64 -30.91 30.78
C ARG A 888 21.04 -31.31 32.20
N SER A 889 22.13 -30.77 32.76
CA SER A 889 22.63 -31.15 34.08
C SER A 889 21.76 -30.61 35.22
N ASP A 890 21.65 -31.36 36.32
CA ASP A 890 20.95 -30.92 37.54
C ASP A 890 21.46 -29.55 38.06
N ARG A 891 22.78 -29.29 37.88
CA ARG A 891 23.43 -28.02 38.22
C ARG A 891 22.85 -26.86 37.41
N TRP A 892 22.73 -27.03 36.10
CA TRP A 892 22.16 -25.99 35.23
C TRP A 892 20.66 -25.82 35.46
N GLN A 893 19.90 -26.92 35.57
CA GLN A 893 18.46 -26.88 35.80
C GLN A 893 18.10 -26.15 37.11
N ALA A 894 18.93 -26.26 38.16
CA ALA A 894 18.77 -25.53 39.42
C ALA A 894 19.08 -24.00 39.35
N LEU A 895 19.69 -23.55 38.25
CA LEU A 895 19.89 -22.13 37.90
C LEU A 895 18.80 -21.64 36.94
N ALA A 896 18.46 -22.42 35.91
CA ALA A 896 17.40 -22.12 34.96
C ALA A 896 16.04 -21.95 35.66
N ALA A 897 15.74 -22.77 36.67
CA ALA A 897 14.56 -22.64 37.54
C ALA A 897 14.53 -21.34 38.40
N LYS A 898 15.55 -20.48 38.30
CA LYS A 898 15.65 -19.15 38.93
C LYS A 898 15.85 -18.03 37.89
N GLY A 899 15.61 -18.32 36.61
CA GLY A 899 15.69 -17.37 35.49
C GLY A 899 17.02 -17.34 34.74
N ALA A 900 18.02 -18.16 35.09
CA ALA A 900 19.33 -18.10 34.43
C ALA A 900 19.25 -18.36 32.92
N GLN A 901 19.85 -17.47 32.13
CA GLN A 901 20.01 -17.66 30.69
C GLN A 901 21.24 -18.55 30.38
N PRO A 902 21.18 -19.46 29.38
CA PRO A 902 22.32 -20.29 29.02
C PRO A 902 23.50 -19.46 28.47
N GLN A 903 24.74 -19.85 28.74
CA GLN A 903 25.90 -19.25 28.06
C GLN A 903 25.94 -19.73 26.61
N ARG A 904 25.63 -18.82 25.68
CA ARG A 904 25.46 -19.13 24.26
C ARG A 904 26.81 -19.28 23.56
N LEU A 905 26.99 -20.35 22.78
CA LEU A 905 28.18 -20.49 21.94
C LEU A 905 28.15 -19.48 20.80
N LEU A 906 29.24 -18.70 20.66
CA LEU A 906 29.40 -17.67 19.65
C LEU A 906 30.51 -18.10 18.69
N TRP A 907 30.19 -18.31 17.42
CA TRP A 907 31.15 -18.68 16.39
C TRP A 907 31.90 -17.45 15.91
N ALA A 908 33.20 -17.42 16.18
CA ALA A 908 34.08 -16.28 15.95
C ALA A 908 35.06 -16.53 14.80
N SER A 909 35.36 -15.45 14.06
CA SER A 909 36.21 -15.51 12.86
C SER A 909 35.67 -16.47 11.80
N THR A 910 34.37 -16.41 11.50
CA THR A 910 33.71 -17.27 10.50
C THR A 910 34.05 -16.90 9.05
N GLY A 911 34.59 -15.71 8.80
CA GLY A 911 35.12 -15.33 7.50
C GLY A 911 36.29 -16.21 7.06
N VAL A 912 36.08 -17.01 6.01
CA VAL A 912 36.98 -18.03 5.47
C VAL A 912 38.33 -17.46 5.00
N LYS A 913 39.42 -18.24 5.13
CA LYS A 913 40.80 -17.82 4.79
C LYS A 913 41.37 -18.49 3.53
N ASP A 914 41.01 -19.74 3.25
CA ASP A 914 41.36 -20.43 2.00
C ASP A 914 40.25 -20.22 0.96
N LYS A 915 40.62 -19.75 -0.23
CA LYS A 915 39.71 -19.53 -1.36
C LYS A 915 39.26 -20.82 -2.04
N ALA A 916 39.78 -21.98 -1.64
CA ALA A 916 39.31 -23.29 -2.08
C ALA A 916 38.00 -23.72 -1.37
N TYR A 917 37.63 -23.10 -0.25
CA TYR A 917 36.41 -23.40 0.49
C TYR A 917 35.28 -22.42 0.13
N PRO A 918 33.99 -22.81 0.23
CA PRO A 918 32.88 -21.87 0.18
C PRO A 918 33.06 -20.80 1.25
N ASP A 919 32.88 -19.52 0.91
CA ASP A 919 33.07 -18.40 1.84
C ASP A 919 32.01 -18.32 2.96
N THR A 920 30.94 -19.10 2.83
CA THR A 920 29.89 -19.35 3.83
C THR A 920 30.17 -20.55 4.76
N LEU A 921 31.24 -21.35 4.53
CA LEU A 921 31.49 -22.64 5.18
C LEU A 921 31.23 -22.67 6.70
N TYR A 922 31.83 -21.76 7.45
CA TYR A 922 31.71 -21.71 8.92
C TYR A 922 30.39 -21.07 9.41
N VAL A 923 29.58 -20.52 8.52
CA VAL A 923 28.20 -20.14 8.83
C VAL A 923 27.31 -21.35 8.61
N ASP A 924 27.27 -21.89 7.39
CA ASP A 924 26.40 -23.03 7.01
C ASP A 924 26.54 -24.24 7.96
N THR A 925 27.77 -24.56 8.38
CA THR A 925 28.08 -25.79 9.14
C THR A 925 27.97 -25.66 10.67
N LEU A 926 27.68 -24.45 11.19
CA LEU A 926 27.65 -24.13 12.62
C LEU A 926 26.31 -23.49 13.06
N ILE A 927 25.20 -23.96 12.50
CA ILE A 927 23.84 -23.48 12.82
C ILE A 927 23.18 -24.42 13.84
N GLY A 928 22.47 -23.85 14.81
CA GLY A 928 21.76 -24.60 15.85
C GLY A 928 21.27 -23.74 17.00
N ARG A 929 20.36 -24.32 17.82
CA ARG A 929 19.64 -23.61 18.88
C ARG A 929 20.56 -22.86 19.85
N ASP A 930 20.16 -21.64 20.18
CA ASP A 930 20.78 -20.74 21.16
C ASP A 930 22.26 -20.42 20.89
N THR A 931 22.72 -20.58 19.65
CA THR A 931 24.05 -20.13 19.22
C THR A 931 24.03 -18.69 18.68
N VAL A 932 25.21 -18.11 18.49
CA VAL A 932 25.44 -16.81 17.86
C VAL A 932 26.48 -17.00 16.76
N ASN A 933 26.32 -16.35 15.61
CA ASN A 933 27.34 -16.33 14.56
C ASN A 933 27.81 -14.88 14.35
N THR A 934 29.11 -14.62 14.55
CA THR A 934 29.68 -13.28 14.31
C THR A 934 30.26 -13.19 12.91
N MET A 935 29.70 -12.28 12.11
CA MET A 935 30.04 -12.14 10.70
C MET A 935 30.63 -10.74 10.43
N PRO A 936 31.80 -10.63 9.76
CA PRO A 936 32.18 -9.38 9.12
C PRO A 936 31.28 -9.14 7.90
N PRO A 937 31.10 -7.87 7.44
CA PRO A 937 30.16 -7.53 6.37
C PRO A 937 30.25 -8.44 5.13
N ALA A 938 31.44 -8.70 4.60
CA ALA A 938 31.63 -9.55 3.43
C ALA A 938 31.19 -11.02 3.61
N THR A 939 31.18 -11.56 4.83
CA THR A 939 30.66 -12.91 5.13
C THR A 939 29.15 -12.90 5.25
N MET A 940 28.57 -11.83 5.79
CA MET A 940 27.12 -11.62 5.82
C MET A 940 26.57 -11.42 4.40
N ASP A 941 27.28 -10.67 3.54
CA ASP A 941 26.96 -10.51 2.12
C ASP A 941 27.03 -11.84 1.37
N ALA A 942 28.12 -12.62 1.56
CA ALA A 942 28.24 -13.96 0.98
C ALA A 942 27.12 -14.90 1.47
N PHE A 943 26.74 -14.85 2.74
CA PHE A 943 25.65 -15.65 3.27
C PHE A 943 24.29 -15.24 2.67
N ARG A 944 24.04 -13.92 2.51
CA ARG A 944 22.84 -13.41 1.82
C ARG A 944 22.76 -13.90 0.37
N GLU A 945 23.88 -13.97 -0.33
CA GLU A 945 23.95 -14.43 -1.73
C GLU A 945 23.81 -15.96 -1.91
N ARG A 946 24.41 -16.78 -1.04
CA ARG A 946 24.56 -18.24 -1.26
C ARG A 946 24.57 -19.13 -0.01
N GLY A 947 24.31 -18.58 1.17
CA GLY A 947 24.22 -19.33 2.42
C GLY A 947 23.10 -20.37 2.43
N THR A 948 23.26 -21.40 3.26
CA THR A 948 22.30 -22.50 3.45
C THR A 948 21.96 -22.64 4.93
N VAL A 949 20.67 -22.62 5.25
CA VAL A 949 20.20 -22.80 6.64
C VAL A 949 19.71 -24.24 6.84
N ALA A 950 20.23 -24.90 7.87
CA ALA A 950 19.77 -26.19 8.39
C ALA A 950 20.34 -26.35 9.81
N GLU A 951 19.75 -27.18 10.68
CA GLU A 951 20.33 -27.46 12.01
C GLU A 951 21.59 -28.34 11.89
N THR A 952 22.73 -27.75 11.55
CA THR A 952 23.94 -28.49 11.18
C THR A 952 24.80 -28.93 12.35
N LEU A 953 24.68 -28.32 13.53
CA LEU A 953 25.51 -28.65 14.71
C LEU A 953 25.20 -30.02 15.34
N THR A 954 23.94 -30.48 15.31
CA THR A 954 23.52 -31.80 15.82
C THR A 954 23.64 -32.93 14.80
N GLN A 955 23.86 -32.60 13.52
CA GLN A 955 24.07 -33.58 12.44
C GLN A 955 25.50 -34.13 12.45
N ASP A 956 25.66 -35.41 12.14
CA ASP A 956 26.95 -36.11 11.98
C ASP A 956 27.96 -35.86 13.13
N VAL A 957 27.48 -35.90 14.38
CA VAL A 957 28.30 -35.78 15.59
C VAL A 957 29.34 -36.91 15.67
N ASP A 958 29.02 -38.11 15.19
CA ASP A 958 29.97 -39.22 15.15
C ASP A 958 31.04 -39.06 14.05
N GLY A 959 30.70 -38.48 12.89
CA GLY A 959 31.69 -38.06 11.89
C GLY A 959 32.62 -36.97 12.42
N ALA A 960 32.09 -36.01 13.20
CA ALA A 960 32.90 -35.02 13.90
C ALA A 960 33.86 -35.66 14.93
N ARG A 961 33.38 -36.59 15.77
CA ARG A 961 34.24 -37.40 16.66
C ARG A 961 35.33 -38.12 15.88
N LYS A 962 34.99 -38.71 14.73
CA LYS A 962 35.95 -39.40 13.86
C LYS A 962 37.01 -38.45 13.28
N VAL A 963 36.63 -37.27 12.80
CA VAL A 963 37.57 -36.26 12.27
C VAL A 963 38.64 -35.89 13.32
N LEU A 964 38.24 -35.70 14.57
CA LEU A 964 39.18 -35.42 15.66
C LEU A 964 40.07 -36.63 15.98
N ALA A 965 39.50 -37.83 16.04
CA ALA A 965 40.26 -39.06 16.29
C ALA A 965 41.26 -39.41 15.17
N ASP A 966 40.90 -39.19 13.89
CA ASP A 966 41.83 -39.35 12.77
C ASP A 966 42.91 -38.26 12.76
N ALA A 967 42.59 -37.01 13.16
CA ALA A 967 43.59 -35.96 13.33
C ALA A 967 44.61 -36.30 14.43
N GLU A 968 44.16 -36.74 15.60
CA GLU A 968 45.02 -37.21 16.70
C GLU A 968 45.87 -38.41 16.26
N ARG A 969 45.25 -39.43 15.64
CA ARG A 969 45.91 -40.63 15.11
C ARG A 969 47.03 -40.31 14.12
N LEU A 970 46.84 -39.29 13.29
CA LEU A 970 47.84 -38.83 12.32
C LEU A 970 48.89 -37.89 12.92
N GLY A 971 48.77 -37.51 14.19
CA GLY A 971 49.70 -36.63 14.89
C GLY A 971 49.51 -35.14 14.62
N LEU A 972 48.32 -34.71 14.17
CA LEU A 972 47.95 -33.31 14.10
C LEU A 972 47.63 -32.83 15.52
N ASN A 973 48.63 -32.23 16.19
CA ASN A 973 48.57 -31.82 17.60
C ASN A 973 47.61 -30.65 17.83
N LEU A 974 46.30 -30.93 17.85
CA LEU A 974 45.25 -29.92 18.01
C LEU A 974 45.42 -29.15 19.33
N THR A 975 45.68 -29.81 20.45
CA THR A 975 45.89 -29.15 21.75
C THR A 975 47.03 -28.13 21.69
N GLY A 976 48.20 -28.52 21.16
CA GLY A 976 49.33 -27.61 21.00
C GLY A 976 49.05 -26.45 20.03
N VAL A 977 48.26 -26.69 18.97
CA VAL A 977 47.78 -25.63 18.07
C VAL A 977 46.83 -24.68 18.81
N THR A 978 45.89 -25.17 19.59
CA THR A 978 44.93 -24.33 20.33
C THR A 978 45.60 -23.54 21.44
N ASP A 979 46.55 -24.12 22.17
CA ASP A 979 47.33 -23.42 23.20
C ASP A 979 48.19 -22.31 22.59
N THR A 980 48.82 -22.60 21.44
CA THR A 980 49.57 -21.59 20.67
C THR A 980 48.64 -20.47 20.18
N LEU A 981 47.45 -20.79 19.67
CA LEU A 981 46.47 -19.80 19.20
C LEU A 981 45.89 -18.92 20.33
N VAL A 982 45.84 -19.39 21.58
CA VAL A 982 45.52 -18.55 22.74
C VAL A 982 46.65 -17.52 22.97
N LEU A 983 47.91 -17.97 23.03
CA LEU A 983 49.07 -17.11 23.28
C LEU A 983 49.29 -16.10 22.14
N GLU A 984 49.24 -16.55 20.89
CA GLU A 984 49.27 -15.68 19.70
C GLU A 984 48.05 -14.77 19.63
N GLY A 985 46.89 -15.21 20.14
CA GLY A 985 45.67 -14.42 20.25
C GLY A 985 45.84 -13.22 21.17
N VAL A 986 46.32 -13.43 22.39
CA VAL A 986 46.62 -12.36 23.36
C VAL A 986 47.70 -11.44 22.80
N ALA A 987 48.80 -11.97 22.27
CA ALA A 987 49.88 -11.17 21.71
C ALA A 987 49.44 -10.35 20.48
N SER A 988 48.58 -10.90 19.62
CA SER A 988 48.03 -10.18 18.46
C SER A 988 47.05 -9.08 18.86
N PHE A 989 46.28 -9.26 19.94
CA PHE A 989 45.41 -8.21 20.46
C PHE A 989 46.19 -7.12 21.20
N ALA A 990 47.22 -7.48 21.98
CA ALA A 990 48.17 -6.53 22.55
C ALA A 990 48.84 -5.67 21.47
N LYS A 991 49.37 -6.30 20.41
CA LYS A 991 49.97 -5.56 19.28
C LYS A 991 48.96 -4.64 18.57
N ALA A 992 47.75 -5.11 18.30
CA ALA A 992 46.72 -4.26 17.69
C ALA A 992 46.31 -3.08 18.59
N PHE A 993 46.42 -3.25 19.92
CA PHE A 993 46.20 -2.20 20.90
C PHE A 993 47.38 -1.21 20.95
N ASP A 994 48.62 -1.68 20.84
CA ASP A 994 49.81 -0.82 20.65
C ASP A 994 49.68 0.03 19.37
N ASP A 995 49.30 -0.60 18.25
CA ASP A 995 49.11 0.07 16.94
C ASP A 995 47.98 1.13 17.03
N LEU A 996 46.87 0.81 17.70
CA LEU A 996 45.74 1.72 17.96
C LEU A 996 46.14 2.90 18.85
N LEU A 997 46.81 2.65 19.97
CA LEU A 997 47.28 3.71 20.88
C LEU A 997 48.32 4.60 20.19
N ALA A 998 49.25 4.03 19.41
CA ALA A 998 50.17 4.80 18.58
C ALA A 998 49.45 5.68 17.55
N SER A 999 48.38 5.18 16.94
CA SER A 999 47.55 5.93 15.98
C SER A 999 46.78 7.08 16.63
N ILE A 1000 46.25 6.87 17.84
CA ILE A 1000 45.59 7.94 18.62
C ILE A 1000 46.60 8.99 19.09
N ALA A 1001 47.81 8.58 19.49
CA ALA A 1001 48.90 9.50 19.83
C ALA A 1001 49.35 10.32 18.61
N ALA A 1002 49.44 9.72 17.42
CA ALA A 1002 49.82 10.40 16.18
C ALA A 1002 48.80 11.46 15.72
N LYS A 1003 47.56 11.41 16.22
CA LYS A 1003 46.51 12.42 15.97
C LYS A 1003 46.58 13.63 16.93
N GLN A 1004 47.47 13.62 17.91
CA GLN A 1004 47.65 14.76 18.83
C GLN A 1004 48.38 15.91 18.14
N PRO A 1005 48.02 17.18 18.40
CA PRO A 1005 48.87 18.30 18.04
C PRO A 1005 50.18 18.20 18.83
N ALA A 1006 51.32 18.36 18.17
CA ALA A 1006 52.63 18.34 18.83
C ALA A 1006 52.72 19.40 19.94
N GLU A 1007 53.30 19.02 21.09
CA GLU A 1007 53.44 19.89 22.27
C GLU A 1007 54.20 21.19 21.95
N ALA A 1008 53.80 22.28 22.63
CA ALA A 1008 54.34 23.64 22.45
C ALA A 1008 54.47 24.37 23.80
#